data_AF-A0A9D8R781-F1
#
_entry.id   AF-A0A9D8R781-F1
#
_cell.length_a   1.000
_cell.length_b   1.000
_cell.length_c   1.000
_cell.angle_alpha   90.00
_cell.angle_beta   90.00
_cell.angle_gamma   90.00
#
_symmetry.space_group_name_H-M   'P 1'
#
loop_
_entity.id
_entity.type
_entity.pdbx_description
1 polymer ?
#
loop_
_entity_poly.entity_id
_entity_poly.type
_entity_poly.pdbx_seq_one_letter_code
_entity_poly.pdbx_strand_id
1 'polypeptide(L)'
;MKTRVFIPILAVAAALVACNKEIPAPVEQESGELVTLTACVGEPATKIHFAQDMGTYTDTRWEANDCIWVRSDTQPAWERGDCFSTDASSISSDGHSAAFTGRTRVEGRLCAVYPYGSVAPGADNDKVVLDIPQTRELVVDDCPAGSNAAVAFWADGSTSFAMKYLFGAMKIGLKGSGQTVKTIEFIDLGDSPMWGSCEVTPDYDAKDIQSVDMVNPSGNRNTVALSADALVLSSTPVEFYFVLPQGAAASGFALKVTDTDGTEYAFISSNTANAVVRGRVTKMPAVDIADSVPWDSGSFASGNGTQADPYIISSAEELTVLSNKLNNANQYNVYADKYYLQTADIDMDGKAFTPIAASAGSPFTGHYDGGGKTISNLAAQGVSSDNPASGIFAYAKNAEIKNIVAMNRSNTGSFVRVGGIVGYAEGCEISGCTLSGGELAASANICGGIVAHMVGGTVRDCSVKNATVKSSTKYVGGIVAYAPSGGVIEGCLVDGVTVQSKEEIGGIVGNPVGTAISSCVVSGCNISSDTDDVGGIAGWSTGGTTITGSSVINSQITAATHYAAGITGLPESTTMKDCLVSGTTISGATCIGGVAGWFKNTASIVDACTVDNCEITATDTNLGGIVGRFDLGEVKNSTVKGGTRITGTDSVGGVAGRPITRKGDCLIDNCFVTGGCVIKGKYYLGGIAGYVYPDSNYLLTIANCGFDGCTIESTAVNSDDSDSKCGGIAGYVRLTDANSNTRILNCYAYFGDAAITVPASASAPSVGGIFGYAKLNASSPGYLQVSNCSSNLSQNGIVAGSSVIADASASAKVGGLYGHIVGNSKVTVEGGVYVSDSGLTEGSAGDGVVLTGNAGFPAATFTDGSTVLAKLNSFVLSFSGYALHFWGADSAGLPVFSDANNVNGVEIDYDDNVIEFN
;
A
#
# COMPACT_ATOMS: atom_id res chain seq x y z
N MET A 1 47.67 -12.71 -56.09
CA MET A 1 47.01 -13.97 -56.54
C MET A 1 45.58 -13.93 -56.05
N LYS A 2 44.52 -14.31 -56.76
CA LYS A 2 44.26 -14.68 -58.18
C LYS A 2 42.85 -14.14 -58.51
N THR A 3 42.59 -13.59 -59.70
CA THR A 3 41.81 -14.25 -60.77
C THR A 3 40.47 -14.84 -60.26
N ARG A 4 39.29 -14.19 -60.37
CA ARG A 4 38.47 -13.87 -61.58
C ARG A 4 37.78 -15.12 -62.18
N VAL A 5 36.62 -14.97 -62.86
CA VAL A 5 35.90 -15.97 -63.72
C VAL A 5 35.02 -16.98 -62.92
N PHE A 6 33.73 -17.28 -63.19
CA PHE A 6 32.72 -16.77 -64.17
C PHE A 6 31.30 -17.41 -63.98
N ILE A 7 30.20 -16.70 -64.35
CA ILE A 7 29.07 -17.11 -65.26
C ILE A 7 28.19 -18.38 -64.92
N PRO A 8 26.90 -18.55 -65.39
CA PRO A 8 25.89 -17.60 -65.92
C PRO A 8 24.35 -17.98 -65.74
N ILE A 9 23.48 -17.30 -66.53
CA ILE A 9 22.22 -17.77 -67.21
C ILE A 9 20.84 -17.73 -66.50
N LEU A 10 19.94 -16.86 -67.05
CA LEU A 10 18.46 -16.91 -67.23
C LEU A 10 17.54 -17.15 -66.00
N ALA A 11 16.28 -16.69 -65.91
CA ALA A 11 15.36 -15.89 -66.77
C ALA A 11 14.07 -15.52 -65.96
N VAL A 12 13.16 -14.60 -66.32
CA VAL A 12 13.06 -13.44 -67.26
C VAL A 12 11.81 -12.61 -66.87
N ALA A 13 11.79 -11.30 -67.17
CA ALA A 13 10.65 -10.35 -67.07
C ALA A 13 10.25 -9.90 -65.64
N ALA A 14 9.79 -8.66 -65.38
CA ALA A 14 9.43 -7.56 -66.29
C ALA A 14 9.70 -6.13 -65.74
N ALA A 15 9.86 -5.18 -66.67
CA ALA A 15 9.56 -3.73 -66.59
C ALA A 15 10.42 -2.70 -65.79
N LEU A 16 10.82 -1.65 -66.55
CA LEU A 16 10.87 -0.19 -66.23
C LEU A 16 12.15 0.51 -65.69
N VAL A 17 12.35 1.74 -66.23
CA VAL A 17 13.18 2.92 -65.82
C VAL A 17 14.72 2.82 -65.74
N ALA A 18 15.41 3.81 -66.35
CA ALA A 18 16.79 4.26 -66.04
C ALA A 18 17.08 5.65 -66.67
N CYS A 19 18.13 6.36 -66.21
CA CYS A 19 18.53 7.72 -66.63
C CYS A 19 19.99 7.77 -67.17
N ASN A 20 20.68 8.93 -67.06
CA ASN A 20 22.15 9.14 -67.08
C ASN A 20 22.93 9.15 -68.42
N LYS A 21 24.12 9.79 -68.53
CA LYS A 21 24.70 10.97 -67.79
C LYS A 21 25.59 11.80 -68.77
N GLU A 22 26.72 12.50 -68.53
CA GLU A 22 27.79 12.53 -67.49
C GLU A 22 27.89 13.96 -66.84
N ILE A 23 28.99 14.69 -66.56
CA ILE A 23 30.43 14.58 -66.88
C ILE A 23 31.28 14.38 -65.58
N PRO A 24 32.44 15.02 -65.21
CA PRO A 24 33.43 14.35 -64.34
C PRO A 24 33.58 14.93 -62.91
N ALA A 25 34.46 14.31 -62.11
CA ALA A 25 34.72 14.58 -60.67
C ALA A 25 36.19 14.19 -60.30
N PRO A 26 36.63 14.15 -59.02
CA PRO A 26 36.23 14.87 -57.79
C PRO A 26 37.43 15.57 -57.07
N VAL A 27 37.21 16.21 -55.92
CA VAL A 27 38.24 16.52 -54.90
C VAL A 27 37.64 16.37 -53.48
N GLU A 28 38.35 15.69 -52.58
CA GLU A 28 38.03 15.51 -51.15
C GLU A 28 38.66 16.63 -50.29
N GLN A 29 37.99 17.09 -49.20
CA GLN A 29 38.56 17.13 -47.84
C GLN A 29 37.68 17.82 -46.78
N GLU A 30 37.69 17.20 -45.58
CA GLU A 30 37.60 17.74 -44.21
C GLU A 30 36.42 18.61 -43.73
N SER A 31 36.10 18.45 -42.44
CA SER A 31 34.91 18.97 -41.79
C SER A 31 35.07 20.41 -41.28
N GLY A 32 34.34 21.36 -41.87
CA GLY A 32 34.05 22.65 -41.24
C GLY A 32 34.14 23.91 -42.12
N GLU A 33 34.67 23.83 -43.35
CA GLU A 33 34.84 25.02 -44.20
C GLU A 33 33.71 25.27 -45.21
N LEU A 34 33.48 26.56 -45.49
CA LEU A 34 32.40 27.07 -46.34
C LEU A 34 32.73 26.95 -47.84
N VAL A 35 31.85 26.30 -48.60
CA VAL A 35 31.90 26.27 -50.07
C VAL A 35 31.77 27.69 -50.64
N THR A 36 32.44 27.95 -51.76
CA THR A 36 32.35 29.21 -52.51
C THR A 36 31.93 28.95 -53.94
N LEU A 37 31.00 29.75 -54.46
CA LEU A 37 31.09 30.26 -55.84
C LEU A 37 30.23 31.52 -56.01
N THR A 38 30.40 32.18 -57.16
CA THR A 38 30.11 33.60 -57.36
C THR A 38 29.67 33.82 -58.81
N ALA A 39 28.56 34.51 -59.05
CA ALA A 39 28.04 34.82 -60.40
C ALA A 39 27.90 36.34 -60.61
N CYS A 40 28.21 36.83 -61.82
CA CYS A 40 28.22 38.26 -62.12
C CYS A 40 26.84 38.83 -62.48
N VAL A 41 26.61 40.09 -62.10
CA VAL A 41 25.37 40.82 -62.40
C VAL A 41 25.20 41.04 -63.91
N GLY A 42 24.23 40.36 -64.53
CA GLY A 42 23.79 40.69 -65.89
C GLY A 42 23.03 39.59 -66.65
N GLU A 43 23.41 38.33 -66.49
CA GLU A 43 22.90 37.23 -67.33
C GLU A 43 22.06 36.20 -66.55
N PRO A 44 20.87 35.79 -67.04
CA PRO A 44 19.95 34.94 -66.29
C PRO A 44 20.12 33.44 -66.60
N ALA A 45 21.20 32.81 -66.15
CA ALA A 45 21.30 31.35 -66.07
C ALA A 45 22.32 30.88 -65.03
N THR A 46 21.85 30.18 -64.00
CA THR A 46 22.68 29.32 -63.16
C THR A 46 21.78 28.17 -62.68
N LYS A 47 22.11 26.93 -63.06
CA LYS A 47 21.33 25.73 -62.73
C LYS A 47 22.09 24.85 -61.75
N ILE A 48 21.33 24.28 -60.81
CA ILE A 48 21.81 23.94 -59.48
C ILE A 48 21.12 22.61 -59.06
N HIS A 49 21.80 21.46 -59.15
CA HIS A 49 21.25 20.09 -58.97
C HIS A 49 22.00 19.17 -57.92
N PHE A 50 21.56 18.97 -56.66
CA PHE A 50 22.10 17.83 -55.84
C PHE A 50 21.47 16.50 -56.33
N ALA A 51 21.90 15.39 -55.74
CA ALA A 51 21.15 14.15 -55.62
C ALA A 51 21.07 13.71 -54.14
N GLN A 52 20.10 12.87 -53.79
CA GLN A 52 20.06 12.20 -52.49
C GLN A 52 20.72 10.81 -52.56
N ASP A 53 21.56 10.50 -51.59
CA ASP A 53 21.83 9.12 -51.16
C ASP A 53 21.25 8.97 -49.75
N MET A 54 20.20 8.17 -49.62
CA MET A 54 19.36 8.07 -48.43
C MET A 54 19.25 6.61 -48.01
N GLY A 55 19.36 6.38 -46.70
CA GLY A 55 19.19 5.06 -46.09
C GLY A 55 17.72 4.62 -46.05
N THR A 56 17.22 4.30 -44.87
CA THR A 56 15.89 3.67 -44.69
C THR A 56 14.70 4.64 -44.78
N TYR A 57 14.77 5.67 -45.63
CA TYR A 57 13.72 6.68 -45.83
C TYR A 57 13.50 6.91 -47.33
N THR A 58 12.34 6.49 -47.85
CA THR A 58 12.08 6.34 -49.31
C THR A 58 10.97 7.24 -49.87
N ASP A 59 10.33 8.03 -49.02
CA ASP A 59 8.94 8.48 -49.26
C ASP A 59 8.77 10.01 -49.40
N THR A 60 9.87 10.78 -49.42
CA THR A 60 9.85 12.25 -49.59
C THR A 60 10.50 12.60 -50.91
N ARG A 61 9.71 13.15 -51.84
CA ARG A 61 10.07 13.31 -53.26
C ARG A 61 10.38 14.76 -53.60
N TRP A 62 10.30 15.14 -54.89
CA TRP A 62 10.36 16.52 -55.40
C TRP A 62 9.56 16.67 -56.77
N GLU A 63 8.58 17.52 -57.26
CA GLU A 63 7.63 18.74 -57.13
C GLU A 63 7.95 20.25 -57.47
N ALA A 64 7.56 20.71 -58.67
CA ALA A 64 7.55 22.10 -59.17
C ALA A 64 7.16 23.26 -58.19
N ASN A 65 7.91 24.36 -58.29
CA ASN A 65 7.83 25.62 -57.53
C ASN A 65 8.34 25.61 -56.08
N ASP A 66 8.76 24.48 -55.51
CA ASP A 66 9.36 24.51 -54.17
C ASP A 66 10.80 25.11 -54.22
N CYS A 67 11.24 25.61 -53.06
CA CYS A 67 12.35 26.55 -52.90
C CYS A 67 13.52 25.97 -52.10
N ILE A 68 14.77 26.23 -52.54
CA ILE A 68 15.96 26.16 -51.70
C ILE A 68 16.56 27.54 -51.51
N TRP A 69 16.93 27.80 -50.26
CA TRP A 69 17.38 29.09 -49.77
C TRP A 69 18.89 29.18 -49.85
N VAL A 70 19.36 30.06 -50.74
CA VAL A 70 20.79 30.33 -50.94
C VAL A 70 21.08 31.74 -50.42
N ARG A 71 22.10 31.87 -49.57
CA ARG A 71 22.56 33.15 -49.02
C ARG A 71 24.05 33.33 -49.24
N SER A 72 24.52 34.58 -49.18
CA SER A 72 25.95 34.85 -49.08
C SER A 72 26.49 34.55 -47.68
N ASP A 73 27.76 34.15 -47.57
CA ASP A 73 28.49 34.06 -46.30
C ASP A 73 28.68 35.44 -45.65
N THR A 74 28.73 36.52 -46.44
CA THR A 74 28.80 37.90 -45.95
C THR A 74 27.43 38.49 -45.61
N GLN A 75 26.31 37.81 -45.93
CA GLN A 75 25.01 38.19 -45.41
C GLN A 75 24.86 37.74 -43.95
N PRO A 76 24.39 38.61 -43.03
CA PRO A 76 24.05 38.22 -41.67
C PRO A 76 23.08 37.04 -41.64
N ALA A 77 23.20 36.16 -40.63
CA ALA A 77 22.37 34.95 -40.50
C ALA A 77 20.87 35.22 -40.22
N TRP A 78 20.46 36.49 -40.18
CA TRP A 78 19.09 36.97 -40.04
C TRP A 78 18.57 37.72 -41.28
N GLU A 79 19.41 37.95 -42.30
CA GLU A 79 18.93 38.47 -43.58
C GLU A 79 18.30 37.35 -44.43
N ARG A 80 17.33 37.72 -45.26
CA ARG A 80 16.61 36.80 -46.13
C ARG A 80 17.57 36.27 -47.22
N GLY A 81 17.79 34.95 -47.25
CA GLY A 81 18.41 34.30 -48.40
C GLY A 81 17.46 34.33 -49.60
N ASP A 82 17.99 34.27 -50.81
CA ASP A 82 17.16 34.24 -52.02
C ASP A 82 16.65 32.82 -52.27
N CYS A 83 15.34 32.65 -52.51
CA CYS A 83 14.82 31.39 -53.05
C CYS A 83 15.35 31.17 -54.48
N PHE A 84 15.96 29.99 -54.68
CA PHE A 84 16.06 29.35 -55.97
C PHE A 84 14.91 28.35 -56.06
N SER A 85 14.20 28.32 -57.18
CA SER A 85 13.02 27.48 -57.37
C SER A 85 13.20 26.46 -58.50
N THR A 86 12.41 25.39 -58.44
CA THR A 86 12.36 24.33 -59.45
C THR A 86 11.20 24.50 -60.44
N ASP A 87 11.43 24.14 -61.70
CA ASP A 87 10.36 23.91 -62.68
C ASP A 87 9.98 22.42 -62.71
N ALA A 88 8.73 22.10 -63.04
CA ALA A 88 8.26 20.72 -63.27
C ALA A 88 9.11 19.88 -64.25
N SER A 89 9.85 20.55 -65.13
CA SER A 89 10.72 19.95 -66.16
C SER A 89 12.17 19.70 -65.69
N SER A 90 12.50 20.15 -64.48
CA SER A 90 13.85 20.08 -63.89
C SER A 90 14.10 18.75 -63.15
N ILE A 91 13.03 17.99 -62.93
CA ILE A 91 12.83 16.99 -61.87
C ILE A 91 13.11 15.57 -62.37
N SER A 92 13.79 14.75 -61.56
CA SER A 92 14.04 13.34 -61.86
C SER A 92 12.78 12.48 -61.74
N SER A 93 12.71 11.39 -62.50
CA SER A 93 11.52 10.53 -62.59
C SER A 93 11.15 9.77 -61.33
N ASP A 94 12.09 9.62 -60.39
CA ASP A 94 11.84 9.09 -59.04
C ASP A 94 11.45 10.18 -58.04
N GLY A 95 11.73 11.45 -58.36
CA GLY A 95 11.55 12.59 -57.48
C GLY A 95 12.66 12.72 -56.43
N HIS A 96 13.92 12.40 -56.74
CA HIS A 96 15.05 12.52 -55.78
C HIS A 96 16.25 13.35 -56.29
N SER A 97 16.18 14.00 -57.46
CA SER A 97 17.21 14.93 -58.00
C SER A 97 16.60 15.95 -58.98
N ALA A 98 16.89 17.25 -58.87
CA ALA A 98 16.27 18.28 -59.74
C ALA A 98 17.10 19.56 -59.85
N ALA A 99 16.79 20.43 -60.81
CA ALA A 99 17.62 21.56 -61.25
C ALA A 99 17.03 22.94 -60.89
N PHE A 100 17.58 23.52 -59.83
CA PHE A 100 17.14 24.79 -59.24
C PHE A 100 17.62 25.98 -60.04
N THR A 101 16.77 27.00 -60.12
CA THR A 101 17.02 28.24 -60.87
C THR A 101 16.52 29.42 -60.06
N GLY A 102 17.36 30.42 -59.84
CA GLY A 102 17.04 31.60 -59.04
C GLY A 102 17.85 32.81 -59.48
N ARG A 103 17.68 33.92 -58.75
CA ARG A 103 18.52 35.12 -58.90
C ARG A 103 18.86 35.65 -57.52
N THR A 104 20.16 35.73 -57.23
CA THR A 104 20.68 36.25 -55.97
C THR A 104 21.61 37.42 -56.20
N ARG A 105 21.72 38.32 -55.21
CA ARG A 105 22.53 39.53 -55.29
C ARG A 105 23.95 39.25 -54.78
N VAL A 106 24.81 38.77 -55.67
CA VAL A 106 26.14 38.26 -55.32
C VAL A 106 27.12 39.36 -54.89
N GLU A 107 27.26 39.52 -53.57
CA GLU A 107 28.47 39.97 -52.90
C GLU A 107 28.83 38.87 -51.88
N GLY A 108 29.95 38.15 -52.07
CA GLY A 108 30.43 37.06 -51.18
C GLY A 108 30.31 35.62 -51.76
N ARG A 109 30.40 34.61 -50.88
CA ARG A 109 30.35 33.16 -51.16
C ARG A 109 28.91 32.65 -51.07
N LEU A 110 28.35 32.06 -52.12
CA LEU A 110 27.02 31.45 -52.05
C LEU A 110 27.02 30.13 -51.26
N CYS A 111 26.14 30.06 -50.26
CA CYS A 111 25.91 28.93 -49.36
C CYS A 111 24.42 28.56 -49.37
N ALA A 112 24.06 27.32 -49.71
CA ALA A 112 22.71 26.83 -49.39
C ALA A 112 22.66 26.27 -47.98
N VAL A 113 21.48 26.35 -47.37
CA VAL A 113 21.25 25.93 -45.98
C VAL A 113 20.70 24.51 -45.96
N TYR A 114 21.53 23.52 -45.60
CA TYR A 114 21.08 22.16 -45.32
C TYR A 114 20.86 21.96 -43.81
N PRO A 115 19.69 21.46 -43.35
CA PRO A 115 19.40 21.28 -41.93
C PRO A 115 19.63 19.84 -41.43
N TYR A 116 20.83 19.28 -41.63
CA TYR A 116 21.24 18.00 -41.03
C TYR A 116 22.72 18.01 -40.63
N GLY A 117 23.04 17.57 -39.41
CA GLY A 117 24.39 17.74 -38.84
C GLY A 117 24.82 16.78 -37.73
N SER A 118 24.03 15.75 -37.41
CA SER A 118 24.47 14.66 -36.53
C SER A 118 24.99 13.48 -37.37
N VAL A 119 26.30 13.46 -37.66
CA VAL A 119 26.95 12.40 -38.44
C VAL A 119 28.16 11.87 -37.67
N ALA A 120 28.19 10.57 -37.38
CA ALA A 120 29.39 9.91 -36.86
C ALA A 120 30.46 9.81 -37.98
N PRO A 121 31.76 9.98 -37.69
CA PRO A 121 32.78 10.05 -38.73
C PRO A 121 32.90 8.73 -39.51
N GLY A 122 32.62 8.77 -40.82
CA GLY A 122 32.78 7.64 -41.74
C GLY A 122 31.55 7.21 -42.56
N ALA A 123 30.61 8.13 -42.87
CA ALA A 123 29.55 7.91 -43.85
C ALA A 123 29.77 8.84 -45.06
N ASP A 124 30.03 8.25 -46.23
CA ASP A 124 30.49 8.97 -47.42
C ASP A 124 29.33 9.62 -48.20
N ASN A 125 28.87 10.81 -47.78
CA ASN A 125 28.05 11.69 -48.63
C ASN A 125 28.91 12.38 -49.71
N ASP A 126 29.71 11.57 -50.40
CA ASP A 126 30.78 12.00 -51.28
C ASP A 126 30.27 12.15 -52.72
N LYS A 127 29.55 13.24 -53.00
CA LYS A 127 29.75 14.09 -54.19
C LYS A 127 28.78 15.25 -54.23
N VAL A 128 29.34 16.43 -54.52
CA VAL A 128 28.61 17.63 -54.90
C VAL A 128 29.25 18.15 -56.20
N VAL A 129 28.67 17.83 -57.35
CA VAL A 129 29.25 17.93 -58.71
C VAL A 129 29.17 19.34 -59.32
N LEU A 130 30.23 19.71 -60.06
CA LEU A 130 30.50 21.07 -60.52
C LEU A 130 30.46 21.17 -62.06
N ASP A 131 29.30 21.47 -62.66
CA ASP A 131 29.18 21.56 -64.12
C ASP A 131 28.14 22.58 -64.67
N ILE A 132 28.57 23.33 -65.69
CA ILE A 132 27.90 24.26 -66.65
C ILE A 132 29.07 25.04 -67.33
N PRO A 133 29.19 26.38 -67.22
CA PRO A 133 30.50 26.99 -66.95
C PRO A 133 31.06 26.72 -65.53
N GLN A 134 30.89 25.48 -65.04
CA GLN A 134 31.37 24.95 -63.75
C GLN A 134 30.91 25.70 -62.48
N THR A 135 29.60 25.94 -62.31
CA THR A 135 28.98 26.08 -60.96
C THR A 135 28.46 24.73 -60.45
N ARG A 136 27.85 24.71 -59.26
CA ARG A 136 27.51 23.48 -58.54
C ARG A 136 26.02 23.13 -58.58
N GLU A 137 25.71 21.98 -58.01
CA GLU A 137 24.45 21.40 -57.51
C GLU A 137 23.48 22.35 -56.71
N LEU A 138 22.41 21.81 -56.04
CA LEU A 138 21.53 22.31 -54.90
C LEU A 138 19.99 22.77 -55.04
N VAL A 139 18.88 22.06 -54.72
CA VAL A 139 18.15 20.83 -55.20
C VAL A 139 16.67 20.81 -54.66
N VAL A 140 15.73 19.98 -55.22
CA VAL A 140 14.48 19.22 -54.76
C VAL A 140 13.61 19.99 -53.69
N ASP A 141 12.27 20.22 -53.58
CA ASP A 141 10.89 19.83 -54.01
C ASP A 141 10.00 18.78 -53.18
N ASP A 142 8.66 18.52 -53.38
CA ASP A 142 7.98 17.20 -52.96
C ASP A 142 7.00 16.43 -53.95
N CYS A 143 5.76 16.03 -53.62
CA CYS A 143 4.60 15.53 -54.43
C CYS A 143 4.66 14.70 -55.76
N PRO A 144 3.59 13.91 -56.07
CA PRO A 144 2.42 13.61 -55.25
C PRO A 144 2.42 12.19 -54.63
N ALA A 145 1.56 12.02 -53.62
CA ALA A 145 1.00 10.75 -53.16
C ALA A 145 1.89 9.79 -52.33
N GLY A 146 2.53 10.33 -51.29
CA GLY A 146 2.95 9.60 -50.07
C GLY A 146 2.73 10.42 -48.79
N SER A 147 1.93 11.48 -48.88
CA SER A 147 2.24 12.76 -48.23
C SER A 147 1.76 12.92 -46.79
N ASN A 148 2.67 13.40 -45.93
CA ASN A 148 2.40 13.99 -44.60
C ASN A 148 1.65 15.34 -44.74
N ALA A 149 0.38 15.29 -45.15
CA ALA A 149 -0.43 16.46 -45.47
C ALA A 149 -1.74 16.49 -44.67
N ALA A 150 -1.81 17.38 -43.68
CA ALA A 150 -3.04 17.67 -42.94
C ALA A 150 -3.91 18.68 -43.73
N VAL A 151 -5.22 18.45 -43.78
CA VAL A 151 -6.18 19.35 -44.45
C VAL A 151 -7.41 19.56 -43.57
N ALA A 152 -7.70 20.82 -43.24
CA ALA A 152 -8.78 21.20 -42.33
C ALA A 152 -9.65 22.32 -42.91
N PHE A 153 -10.84 22.50 -42.33
CA PHE A 153 -11.85 23.45 -42.83
C PHE A 153 -12.48 24.24 -41.68
N TRP A 154 -12.82 25.49 -41.97
CA TRP A 154 -13.58 26.33 -41.03
C TRP A 154 -15.00 25.79 -40.83
N ALA A 155 -15.65 26.20 -39.73
CA ALA A 155 -16.91 25.61 -39.26
C ALA A 155 -18.12 25.79 -40.22
N ASP A 156 -17.99 26.65 -41.22
CA ASP A 156 -18.94 26.99 -42.28
C ASP A 156 -18.60 26.33 -43.64
N GLY A 157 -17.40 25.74 -43.78
CA GLY A 157 -16.90 25.13 -45.02
C GLY A 157 -16.39 26.11 -46.08
N SER A 158 -16.29 27.41 -45.80
CA SER A 158 -15.90 28.44 -46.78
C SER A 158 -14.39 28.55 -47.01
N THR A 159 -13.61 28.14 -46.00
CA THR A 159 -12.17 28.38 -45.88
C THR A 159 -11.46 27.06 -45.62
N SER A 160 -10.41 26.77 -46.39
CA SER A 160 -9.66 25.51 -46.36
C SER A 160 -8.17 25.73 -46.12
N PHE A 161 -7.61 24.88 -45.28
CA PHE A 161 -6.23 24.88 -44.82
C PHE A 161 -5.53 23.59 -45.25
N ALA A 162 -4.31 23.66 -45.75
CA ALA A 162 -3.52 22.49 -46.14
C ALA A 162 -2.04 22.64 -45.73
N MET A 163 -1.41 21.57 -45.24
CA MET A 163 0.00 21.55 -44.85
C MET A 163 0.79 20.52 -45.66
N LYS A 164 2.10 20.71 -45.80
CA LYS A 164 3.05 19.75 -46.41
C LYS A 164 4.44 19.96 -45.82
N TYR A 165 5.12 18.89 -45.40
CA TYR A 165 6.49 18.95 -44.85
C TYR A 165 7.53 18.64 -45.94
N LEU A 166 8.64 19.39 -45.96
CA LEU A 166 9.52 19.57 -47.11
C LEU A 166 10.97 19.80 -46.65
N PHE A 167 11.70 18.73 -46.32
CA PHE A 167 13.15 18.73 -46.01
C PHE A 167 13.68 19.86 -45.09
N GLY A 168 13.04 20.04 -43.94
CA GLY A 168 13.39 21.11 -43.00
C GLY A 168 12.78 22.47 -43.36
N ALA A 169 11.76 22.46 -44.22
CA ALA A 169 10.76 23.50 -44.34
C ALA A 169 9.36 22.88 -44.27
N MET A 170 8.36 23.74 -44.04
CA MET A 170 6.95 23.37 -43.96
C MET A 170 6.12 24.38 -44.74
N LYS A 171 5.38 23.89 -45.72
CA LYS A 171 4.45 24.65 -46.56
C LYS A 171 3.05 24.62 -45.94
N ILE A 172 2.41 25.78 -45.88
CA ILE A 172 1.06 26.00 -45.35
C ILE A 172 0.25 26.80 -46.37
N GLY A 173 -0.78 26.20 -46.97
CA GLY A 173 -1.72 26.88 -47.87
C GLY A 173 -3.01 27.29 -47.16
N LEU A 174 -3.38 28.56 -47.25
CA LEU A 174 -4.66 29.12 -46.78
C LEU A 174 -5.51 29.61 -47.97
N LYS A 175 -6.76 29.13 -48.07
CA LYS A 175 -7.77 29.57 -49.03
C LYS A 175 -9.04 29.98 -48.31
N GLY A 176 -9.72 31.03 -48.77
CA GLY A 176 -10.97 31.53 -48.21
C GLY A 176 -11.91 32.15 -49.24
N SER A 177 -12.89 32.89 -48.74
CA SER A 177 -13.95 33.56 -49.49
C SER A 177 -14.18 35.00 -48.99
N GLY A 178 -13.10 35.74 -48.68
CA GLY A 178 -13.13 37.12 -48.20
C GLY A 178 -12.92 37.30 -46.68
N GLN A 179 -12.59 36.25 -45.93
CA GLN A 179 -12.17 36.35 -44.53
C GLN A 179 -10.86 37.14 -44.43
N THR A 180 -10.69 37.92 -43.36
CA THR A 180 -9.51 38.77 -43.16
C THR A 180 -8.72 38.30 -41.95
N VAL A 181 -7.50 37.83 -42.18
CA VAL A 181 -6.56 37.32 -41.16
C VAL A 181 -5.59 38.41 -40.73
N LYS A 182 -5.26 38.46 -39.44
CA LYS A 182 -4.35 39.43 -38.84
C LYS A 182 -3.03 38.82 -38.36
N THR A 183 -3.08 37.67 -37.67
CA THR A 183 -1.86 36.90 -37.32
C THR A 183 -1.98 35.42 -37.67
N ILE A 184 -0.83 34.81 -37.94
CA ILE A 184 -0.65 33.37 -38.11
C ILE A 184 0.60 32.99 -37.31
N GLU A 185 0.46 32.09 -36.34
CA GLU A 185 1.51 31.72 -35.39
C GLU A 185 1.71 30.21 -35.42
N PHE A 186 2.91 29.75 -35.77
CA PHE A 186 3.28 28.34 -35.69
C PHE A 186 4.08 28.08 -34.41
N ILE A 187 3.70 27.03 -33.68
CA ILE A 187 4.16 26.71 -32.34
C ILE A 187 4.62 25.25 -32.33
N ASP A 188 5.88 25.01 -31.96
CA ASP A 188 6.35 23.67 -31.63
C ASP A 188 5.88 23.28 -30.22
N LEU A 189 5.42 22.04 -30.06
CA LEU A 189 5.02 21.50 -28.75
C LEU A 189 6.16 20.71 -28.07
N GLY A 190 7.35 20.67 -28.66
CA GLY A 190 8.60 20.26 -28.01
C GLY A 190 9.62 21.40 -27.90
N ASP A 191 10.71 21.17 -27.17
CA ASP A 191 11.76 22.15 -26.87
C ASP A 191 12.74 22.46 -28.03
N SER A 192 12.36 22.17 -29.27
CA SER A 192 13.19 22.40 -30.46
C SER A 192 13.20 23.88 -30.81
N PRO A 193 14.36 24.59 -30.73
CA PRO A 193 14.40 26.04 -30.96
C PRO A 193 14.23 26.35 -32.46
N MET A 194 13.04 26.81 -32.84
CA MET A 194 12.69 27.16 -34.22
C MET A 194 13.43 28.40 -34.72
N TRP A 195 13.70 28.41 -36.02
CA TRP A 195 14.25 29.53 -36.77
C TRP A 195 13.86 29.39 -38.24
N GLY A 196 13.26 30.43 -38.82
CA GLY A 196 12.94 30.41 -40.24
C GLY A 196 12.57 31.77 -40.81
N SER A 197 12.97 31.99 -42.07
CA SER A 197 12.32 32.97 -42.93
C SER A 197 10.91 32.52 -43.27
N CYS A 198 10.03 33.47 -43.58
CA CYS A 198 8.78 33.19 -44.27
C CYS A 198 8.73 33.86 -45.63
N GLU A 199 8.27 33.11 -46.63
CA GLU A 199 7.88 33.61 -47.94
C GLU A 199 6.44 33.23 -48.27
N VAL A 200 5.83 34.09 -49.08
CA VAL A 200 4.45 34.00 -49.54
C VAL A 200 4.43 33.97 -51.07
N THR A 201 3.54 33.17 -51.66
CA THR A 201 3.46 32.97 -53.11
C THR A 201 3.24 34.27 -53.91
N PRO A 202 3.76 34.36 -55.16
CA PRO A 202 4.08 35.66 -55.78
C PRO A 202 2.91 36.55 -56.21
N ASP A 203 1.67 36.09 -56.10
CA ASP A 203 0.47 36.83 -56.53
C ASP A 203 -0.10 37.79 -55.47
N TYR A 204 0.49 37.85 -54.26
CA TYR A 204 0.18 38.89 -53.26
C TYR A 204 1.26 39.98 -53.22
N ASP A 205 0.84 41.23 -53.28
CA ASP A 205 1.74 42.39 -53.20
C ASP A 205 2.32 42.49 -51.78
N ALA A 206 3.65 42.61 -51.66
CA ALA A 206 4.39 42.49 -50.41
C ALA A 206 4.23 43.68 -49.43
N LYS A 207 3.07 44.35 -49.46
CA LYS A 207 2.67 45.48 -48.62
C LYS A 207 1.65 45.10 -47.54
N ASP A 208 0.91 44.02 -47.74
CA ASP A 208 -0.17 43.60 -46.84
C ASP A 208 0.33 42.81 -45.62
N ILE A 209 1.59 42.34 -45.67
CA ILE A 209 2.30 41.67 -44.57
C ILE A 209 3.25 42.70 -43.94
N GLN A 210 3.07 43.03 -42.67
CA GLN A 210 3.91 44.02 -41.99
C GLN A 210 5.18 43.41 -41.42
N SER A 211 5.10 42.22 -40.80
CA SER A 211 6.24 41.60 -40.13
C SER A 211 6.22 40.07 -40.13
N VAL A 212 7.42 39.50 -40.01
CA VAL A 212 7.68 38.08 -39.69
C VAL A 212 8.48 38.09 -38.39
N ASP A 213 7.79 38.10 -37.25
CA ASP A 213 8.40 38.31 -35.93
C ASP A 213 8.68 36.98 -35.22
N MET A 214 9.95 36.71 -34.94
CA MET A 214 10.35 35.63 -34.03
C MET A 214 10.30 36.13 -32.58
N VAL A 215 9.11 36.10 -31.99
CA VAL A 215 8.84 36.59 -30.63
C VAL A 215 9.27 35.56 -29.58
N ASN A 216 10.18 35.93 -28.67
CA ASN A 216 10.47 35.16 -27.46
C ASN A 216 11.02 36.04 -26.32
N PRO A 217 10.36 36.14 -25.16
CA PRO A 217 10.89 36.84 -23.98
C PRO A 217 11.95 36.07 -23.17
N SER A 218 12.03 34.73 -23.27
CA SER A 218 12.66 33.90 -22.22
C SER A 218 13.21 32.54 -22.68
N GLY A 219 14.28 32.54 -23.49
CA GLY A 219 15.25 31.42 -23.54
C GLY A 219 15.09 30.43 -24.71
N ASN A 220 14.09 29.54 -24.68
CA ASN A 220 13.86 28.54 -25.73
C ASN A 220 12.80 29.01 -26.74
N ARG A 221 13.09 28.86 -28.05
CA ARG A 221 12.39 29.58 -29.15
C ARG A 221 11.37 28.70 -29.87
N ASN A 222 10.23 28.41 -29.25
CA ASN A 222 9.32 27.39 -29.77
C ASN A 222 8.18 27.97 -30.64
N THR A 223 8.29 29.21 -31.16
CA THR A 223 7.21 29.89 -31.91
C THR A 223 7.74 30.84 -32.99
N VAL A 224 7.05 30.93 -34.13
CA VAL A 224 7.28 31.91 -35.21
C VAL A 224 5.93 32.52 -35.62
N ALA A 225 5.85 33.86 -35.68
CA ALA A 225 4.62 34.60 -35.95
C ALA A 225 4.71 35.44 -37.24
N LEU A 226 3.57 35.57 -37.91
CA LEU A 226 3.33 36.47 -39.04
C LEU A 226 2.30 37.52 -38.62
N SER A 227 2.54 38.80 -38.94
CA SER A 227 1.56 39.87 -38.74
C SER A 227 1.24 40.62 -40.03
N ALA A 228 -0.05 40.87 -40.24
CA ALA A 228 -0.64 41.62 -41.33
C ALA A 228 -1.68 42.58 -40.75
N ASP A 229 -1.90 43.74 -41.39
CA ASP A 229 -3.03 44.61 -41.00
C ASP A 229 -4.36 43.90 -41.29
N ALA A 230 -4.46 43.30 -42.48
CA ALA A 230 -5.70 42.74 -43.03
C ALA A 230 -5.44 41.83 -44.25
N LEU A 231 -4.91 40.62 -44.05
CA LEU A 231 -4.73 39.66 -45.15
C LEU A 231 -6.10 39.04 -45.55
N VAL A 232 -6.66 39.48 -46.67
CA VAL A 232 -7.93 38.96 -47.20
C VAL A 232 -7.71 37.66 -47.97
N LEU A 233 -8.26 36.55 -47.49
CA LEU A 233 -8.14 35.23 -48.13
C LEU A 233 -9.11 35.06 -49.31
N SER A 234 -8.61 34.50 -50.42
CA SER A 234 -9.38 34.22 -51.64
C SER A 234 -9.36 32.74 -52.02
N SER A 235 -10.01 32.36 -53.12
CA SER A 235 -10.06 30.98 -53.62
C SER A 235 -8.70 30.48 -54.18
N THR A 236 -7.79 31.40 -54.49
CA THR A 236 -6.37 31.14 -54.77
C THR A 236 -5.63 31.00 -53.44
N PRO A 237 -4.77 29.98 -53.25
CA PRO A 237 -4.06 29.81 -51.99
C PRO A 237 -3.01 30.90 -51.79
N VAL A 238 -3.05 31.52 -50.60
CA VAL A 238 -1.88 32.17 -50.03
C VAL A 238 -1.04 31.06 -49.40
N GLU A 239 0.14 30.79 -49.94
CA GLU A 239 1.02 29.71 -49.46
C GLU A 239 2.20 30.29 -48.71
N PHE A 240 2.35 29.89 -47.45
CA PHE A 240 3.39 30.30 -46.52
C PHE A 240 4.40 29.18 -46.36
N TYR A 241 5.68 29.52 -46.42
CA TYR A 241 6.78 28.57 -46.21
C TYR A 241 7.51 28.92 -44.92
N PHE A 242 7.75 27.96 -44.05
CA PHE A 242 8.50 28.13 -42.79
C PHE A 242 9.70 27.18 -42.78
N VAL A 243 10.93 27.68 -42.67
CA VAL A 243 12.10 26.83 -42.40
C VAL A 243 12.04 26.33 -40.95
N LEU A 244 12.42 25.08 -40.71
CA LEU A 244 12.31 24.38 -39.43
C LEU A 244 13.59 23.57 -39.09
N PRO A 245 14.03 23.52 -37.82
CA PRO A 245 15.16 22.71 -37.38
C PRO A 245 14.90 21.19 -37.46
N GLN A 246 15.99 20.41 -37.51
CA GLN A 246 15.96 18.97 -37.26
C GLN A 246 15.34 18.68 -35.88
N GLY A 247 14.28 17.87 -35.85
CA GLY A 247 13.55 17.50 -34.62
C GLY A 247 12.41 18.44 -34.23
N ALA A 248 12.18 19.53 -34.97
CA ALA A 248 11.00 20.37 -34.75
C ALA A 248 9.70 19.65 -35.10
N ALA A 249 8.63 19.95 -34.37
CA ALA A 249 7.30 19.33 -34.45
C ALA A 249 7.24 17.81 -34.20
N ALA A 250 8.33 17.19 -33.73
CA ALA A 250 8.41 15.74 -33.48
C ALA A 250 7.47 15.28 -32.34
N SER A 251 7.24 16.15 -31.34
CA SER A 251 6.29 15.95 -30.25
C SER A 251 4.84 16.33 -30.60
N GLY A 252 4.61 16.78 -31.83
CA GLY A 252 3.40 17.50 -32.23
C GLY A 252 3.65 19.00 -32.39
N PHE A 253 2.64 19.71 -32.89
CA PHE A 253 2.69 21.15 -33.16
C PHE A 253 1.31 21.79 -32.99
N ALA A 254 1.28 23.11 -32.85
CA ALA A 254 0.07 23.91 -32.99
C ALA A 254 0.24 25.02 -34.04
N LEU A 255 -0.84 25.33 -34.75
CA LEU A 255 -0.95 26.54 -35.56
C LEU A 255 -2.15 27.34 -35.05
N LYS A 256 -1.91 28.60 -34.72
CA LYS A 256 -2.93 29.56 -34.32
C LYS A 256 -3.11 30.60 -35.44
N VAL A 257 -4.35 30.96 -35.71
CA VAL A 257 -4.72 32.00 -36.69
C VAL A 257 -5.68 32.96 -36.01
N THR A 258 -5.45 34.26 -36.13
CA THR A 258 -6.27 35.30 -35.49
C THR A 258 -6.86 36.22 -36.54
N ASP A 259 -8.18 36.45 -36.52
CA ASP A 259 -8.84 37.39 -37.43
C ASP A 259 -8.73 38.86 -36.96
N THR A 260 -9.12 39.80 -37.83
CA THR A 260 -9.03 41.24 -37.52
C THR A 260 -9.90 41.70 -36.35
N ASP A 261 -10.93 40.94 -36.00
CA ASP A 261 -11.79 41.18 -34.82
C ASP A 261 -11.18 40.60 -33.52
N GLY A 262 -10.02 39.94 -33.61
CA GLY A 262 -9.33 39.32 -32.47
C GLY A 262 -9.87 37.94 -32.10
N THR A 263 -10.58 37.26 -32.99
CA THR A 263 -10.98 35.87 -32.78
C THR A 263 -9.84 34.92 -33.11
N GLU A 264 -9.56 34.00 -32.20
CA GLU A 264 -8.49 33.02 -32.35
C GLU A 264 -9.03 31.65 -32.77
N TYR A 265 -8.29 31.00 -33.67
CA TYR A 265 -8.60 29.71 -34.26
C TYR A 265 -7.34 28.82 -34.22
N ALA A 266 -7.36 27.78 -33.38
CA ALA A 266 -6.22 26.90 -33.18
C ALA A 266 -6.42 25.52 -33.85
N PHE A 267 -5.35 25.03 -34.48
CA PHE A 267 -5.18 23.65 -34.94
C PHE A 267 -4.06 23.02 -34.13
N ILE A 268 -4.28 21.82 -33.57
CA ILE A 268 -3.29 21.10 -32.76
C ILE A 268 -3.10 19.70 -33.37
N SER A 269 -1.85 19.32 -33.59
CA SER A 269 -1.44 18.04 -34.14
C SER A 269 -0.65 17.25 -33.10
N SER A 270 -1.16 16.10 -32.69
CA SER A 270 -0.49 15.17 -31.77
C SER A 270 0.01 13.94 -32.54
N ASN A 271 1.34 13.81 -32.62
CA ASN A 271 2.09 12.80 -33.39
C ASN A 271 1.87 12.83 -34.92
N THR A 272 2.94 13.09 -35.66
CA THR A 272 2.95 13.25 -37.13
C THR A 272 2.74 11.96 -37.94
N ALA A 273 2.63 10.80 -37.30
CA ALA A 273 2.85 9.50 -37.94
C ALA A 273 1.71 8.94 -38.82
N ASN A 274 0.46 9.46 -38.76
CA ASN A 274 -0.66 8.97 -39.60
C ASN A 274 -1.93 9.89 -39.59
N ALA A 275 -1.77 11.21 -39.44
CA ALA A 275 -2.84 12.11 -38.99
C ALA A 275 -3.63 12.84 -40.10
N VAL A 276 -4.49 12.16 -40.86
CA VAL A 276 -5.51 12.83 -41.72
C VAL A 276 -6.72 13.30 -40.89
N VAL A 277 -6.49 14.31 -40.04
CA VAL A 277 -7.51 14.83 -39.11
C VAL A 277 -8.39 15.89 -39.79
N ARG A 278 -9.60 15.51 -40.19
CA ARG A 278 -10.66 16.45 -40.62
C ARG A 278 -11.38 17.07 -39.42
N GLY A 279 -10.67 17.90 -38.67
CA GLY A 279 -11.22 18.65 -37.54
C GLY A 279 -12.10 19.84 -37.97
N ARG A 280 -13.12 20.15 -37.17
CA ARG A 280 -13.92 21.37 -37.32
C ARG A 280 -13.40 22.44 -36.36
N VAL A 281 -12.95 23.57 -36.90
CA VAL A 281 -12.49 24.72 -36.10
C VAL A 281 -13.59 25.15 -35.12
N THR A 282 -13.24 25.43 -33.86
CA THR A 282 -14.13 26.06 -32.88
C THR A 282 -13.62 27.44 -32.51
N LYS A 283 -14.52 28.43 -32.48
CA LYS A 283 -14.23 29.80 -32.05
C LYS A 283 -14.02 29.80 -30.54
N MET A 284 -12.79 30.05 -30.10
CA MET A 284 -12.48 30.21 -28.68
C MET A 284 -12.65 31.68 -28.27
N PRO A 285 -13.17 31.99 -27.07
CA PRO A 285 -12.90 33.26 -26.40
C PRO A 285 -11.41 33.36 -26.11
N ALA A 286 -10.88 34.57 -25.94
CA ALA A 286 -9.47 34.76 -25.57
C ALA A 286 -9.15 34.02 -24.26
N VAL A 287 -8.30 33.00 -24.37
CA VAL A 287 -7.73 32.22 -23.28
C VAL A 287 -6.23 32.31 -23.46
N ASP A 288 -5.51 32.71 -22.40
CA ASP A 288 -4.06 32.81 -22.48
C ASP A 288 -3.45 31.41 -22.58
N ILE A 289 -2.83 31.11 -23.74
CA ILE A 289 -2.35 29.77 -24.06
C ILE A 289 -1.16 29.37 -23.16
N ALA A 290 -0.52 30.34 -22.49
CA ALA A 290 0.50 30.10 -21.47
C ALA A 290 0.01 29.23 -20.29
N ASP A 291 -1.27 29.34 -19.90
CA ASP A 291 -1.78 28.77 -18.64
C ASP A 291 -2.33 27.33 -18.75
N SER A 292 -2.09 26.63 -19.87
CA SER A 292 -2.71 25.30 -20.11
C SER A 292 -1.78 24.18 -20.64
N VAL A 293 -0.47 24.40 -20.72
CA VAL A 293 0.50 23.36 -21.12
C VAL A 293 1.65 23.26 -20.10
N PRO A 294 1.64 22.29 -19.16
CA PRO A 294 2.66 22.19 -18.12
C PRO A 294 3.95 21.53 -18.65
N TRP A 295 4.72 22.27 -19.44
CA TRP A 295 6.10 21.94 -19.80
C TRP A 295 7.08 22.67 -18.85
N ASP A 296 8.17 21.99 -18.52
CA ASP A 296 9.02 22.17 -17.33
C ASP A 296 9.32 23.63 -16.88
N SER A 297 9.03 23.93 -15.61
CA SER A 297 9.49 25.14 -14.91
C SER A 297 9.95 24.84 -13.47
N GLY A 298 10.44 23.63 -13.22
CA GLY A 298 10.83 23.16 -11.89
C GLY A 298 12.22 22.53 -11.85
N SER A 299 13.23 23.33 -11.53
CA SER A 299 14.43 22.83 -10.86
C SER A 299 14.25 23.03 -9.35
N PHE A 300 14.75 22.11 -8.53
CA PHE A 300 14.79 22.30 -7.07
C PHE A 300 15.68 23.51 -6.74
N ALA A 301 15.31 24.33 -5.75
CA ALA A 301 16.02 25.59 -5.52
C ALA A 301 17.47 25.39 -5.05
N SER A 302 17.79 24.21 -4.50
CA SER A 302 19.16 23.79 -4.17
C SER A 302 19.27 22.26 -4.07
N GLY A 303 20.50 21.76 -4.06
CA GLY A 303 20.84 20.34 -4.07
C GLY A 303 21.07 19.78 -5.47
N ASN A 304 21.75 18.64 -5.55
CA ASN A 304 21.98 17.86 -6.77
C ASN A 304 21.42 16.42 -6.69
N GLY A 305 20.76 16.09 -5.58
CA GLY A 305 20.10 14.79 -5.38
C GLY A 305 21.03 13.66 -4.94
N THR A 306 22.28 13.95 -4.57
CA THR A 306 23.18 12.98 -3.93
C THR A 306 23.06 13.04 -2.40
N GLN A 307 23.52 12.00 -1.71
CA GLN A 307 23.50 11.92 -0.24
C GLN A 307 24.20 13.09 0.47
N ALA A 308 25.20 13.70 -0.17
CA ALA A 308 25.97 14.81 0.39
C ALA A 308 25.39 16.19 0.06
N ASP A 309 24.48 16.27 -0.91
CA ASP A 309 23.85 17.51 -1.40
C ASP A 309 22.43 17.17 -1.92
N PRO A 310 21.50 16.79 -1.02
CA PRO A 310 20.17 16.33 -1.39
C PRO A 310 19.33 17.47 -1.96
N TYR A 311 18.38 17.14 -2.84
CA TYR A 311 17.43 18.13 -3.35
C TYR A 311 16.57 18.66 -2.19
N ILE A 312 16.57 19.98 -2.03
CA ILE A 312 15.86 20.63 -0.93
C ILE A 312 14.38 20.81 -1.29
N ILE A 313 13.50 20.46 -0.35
CA ILE A 313 12.07 20.72 -0.42
C ILE A 313 11.72 21.70 0.72
N SER A 314 11.37 22.95 0.36
CA SER A 314 11.06 24.02 1.32
C SER A 314 9.68 24.65 1.10
N SER A 315 8.95 24.18 0.09
CA SER A 315 7.71 24.79 -0.40
C SER A 315 6.74 23.76 -0.99
N ALA A 316 5.48 24.15 -1.11
CA ALA A 316 4.45 23.37 -1.81
C ALA A 316 4.78 23.20 -3.30
N GLU A 317 5.39 24.23 -3.87
CA GLU A 317 5.91 24.29 -5.23
C GLU A 317 6.97 23.22 -5.45
N GLU A 318 8.01 23.13 -4.60
CA GLU A 318 9.06 22.11 -4.72
C GLU A 318 8.56 20.68 -4.49
N LEU A 319 7.60 20.48 -3.57
CA LEU A 319 6.95 19.18 -3.38
C LEU A 319 6.13 18.78 -4.62
N THR A 320 5.51 19.76 -5.29
CA THR A 320 4.80 19.57 -6.57
C THR A 320 5.78 19.31 -7.73
N VAL A 321 6.95 19.96 -7.74
CA VAL A 321 8.03 19.66 -8.70
C VAL A 321 8.47 18.20 -8.55
N LEU A 322 8.72 17.71 -7.33
CA LEU A 322 9.07 16.30 -7.09
C LEU A 322 8.00 15.34 -7.63
N SER A 323 6.73 15.60 -7.35
CA SER A 323 5.63 14.82 -7.90
C SER A 323 5.63 14.83 -9.43
N ASN A 324 5.76 16.00 -10.06
CA ASN A 324 5.77 16.14 -11.51
C ASN A 324 6.97 15.44 -12.18
N LYS A 325 8.17 15.50 -11.58
CA LYS A 325 9.36 14.78 -12.09
C LYS A 325 9.16 13.27 -12.10
N LEU A 326 8.57 12.72 -11.03
CA LEU A 326 8.39 11.28 -10.86
C LEU A 326 7.15 10.73 -11.58
N ASN A 327 6.18 11.59 -11.89
CA ASN A 327 5.02 11.27 -12.70
C ASN A 327 5.22 11.51 -14.21
N ASN A 328 6.37 12.06 -14.62
CA ASN A 328 6.76 12.22 -16.03
C ASN A 328 7.71 11.08 -16.46
N ALA A 329 7.26 10.23 -17.39
CA ALA A 329 8.03 9.07 -17.86
C ALA A 329 9.42 9.41 -18.44
N ASN A 330 9.59 10.61 -19.01
CA ASN A 330 10.87 11.05 -19.56
C ASN A 330 11.86 11.54 -18.48
N GLN A 331 11.37 11.88 -17.29
CA GLN A 331 12.17 12.43 -16.19
C GLN A 331 12.34 11.45 -15.02
N TYR A 332 11.39 10.54 -14.80
CA TYR A 332 11.39 9.55 -13.73
C TYR A 332 12.76 8.89 -13.45
N ASN A 333 13.42 8.34 -14.48
CA ASN A 333 14.71 7.64 -14.35
C ASN A 333 15.88 8.53 -13.86
N VAL A 334 15.72 9.86 -13.86
CA VAL A 334 16.72 10.81 -13.35
C VAL A 334 16.53 11.08 -11.85
N TYR A 335 15.30 10.96 -11.36
CA TYR A 335 14.87 11.44 -10.04
C TYR A 335 14.44 10.33 -9.07
N ALA A 336 14.11 9.12 -9.56
CA ALA A 336 13.50 8.03 -8.78
C ALA A 336 14.36 7.53 -7.60
N ASP A 337 15.68 7.53 -7.76
CA ASP A 337 16.71 7.00 -6.87
C ASP A 337 17.44 8.09 -6.04
N LYS A 338 16.99 9.35 -6.14
CA LYS A 338 17.71 10.51 -5.59
C LYS A 338 17.39 10.77 -4.11
N TYR A 339 18.21 11.61 -3.51
CA TYR A 339 18.11 12.05 -2.12
C TYR A 339 17.39 13.40 -2.03
N TYR A 340 16.43 13.49 -1.10
CA TYR A 340 15.57 14.64 -0.85
C TYR A 340 15.53 14.97 0.64
N LEU A 341 15.57 16.27 0.96
CA LEU A 341 15.50 16.76 2.34
C LEU A 341 14.47 17.89 2.45
N GLN A 342 13.43 17.66 3.25
CA GLN A 342 12.47 18.68 3.62
C GLN A 342 13.04 19.58 4.72
N THR A 343 13.00 20.90 4.51
CA THR A 343 13.64 21.89 5.41
C THR A 343 12.65 22.84 6.08
N ALA A 344 11.43 22.94 5.55
CA ALA A 344 10.35 23.78 6.07
C ALA A 344 9.04 23.00 6.17
N ASP A 345 8.11 23.53 6.96
CA ASP A 345 6.73 23.06 7.01
C ASP A 345 5.97 23.55 5.75
N ILE A 346 5.23 22.66 5.11
CA ILE A 346 4.64 22.85 3.78
C ILE A 346 3.12 22.82 3.87
N ASP A 347 2.46 23.90 3.44
CA ASP A 347 1.00 23.96 3.38
C ASP A 347 0.49 23.77 1.95
N MET A 348 -0.35 22.75 1.76
CA MET A 348 -0.90 22.36 0.46
C MET A 348 -2.35 22.86 0.26
N ASP A 349 -2.83 23.81 1.06
CA ASP A 349 -4.18 24.35 0.84
C ASP A 349 -4.32 25.10 -0.49
N GLY A 350 -5.45 24.87 -1.17
CA GLY A 350 -5.69 25.33 -2.54
C GLY A 350 -4.78 24.71 -3.62
N LYS A 351 -3.79 23.87 -3.28
CA LYS A 351 -2.84 23.28 -4.24
C LYS A 351 -3.41 21.99 -4.83
N ALA A 352 -3.32 21.84 -6.14
CA ALA A 352 -3.55 20.56 -6.80
C ALA A 352 -2.32 19.66 -6.63
N PHE A 353 -2.50 18.44 -6.10
CA PHE A 353 -1.41 17.50 -5.87
C PHE A 353 -1.75 16.10 -6.39
N THR A 354 -0.97 15.64 -7.35
CA THR A 354 -0.87 14.22 -7.70
C THR A 354 0.08 13.54 -6.70
N PRO A 355 -0.22 12.35 -6.16
CA PRO A 355 0.75 11.58 -5.36
C PRO A 355 2.11 11.44 -6.05
N ILE A 356 3.20 11.49 -5.28
CA ILE A 356 4.53 11.18 -5.79
C ILE A 356 4.55 9.71 -6.24
N ALA A 357 5.12 9.45 -7.42
CA ALA A 357 5.21 8.11 -8.02
C ALA A 357 3.82 7.43 -8.11
N ALA A 358 2.92 8.03 -8.89
CA ALA A 358 1.53 7.64 -9.08
C ALA A 358 1.30 6.35 -9.89
N SER A 359 2.36 5.78 -10.49
CA SER A 359 2.29 4.56 -11.32
C SER A 359 3.00 3.40 -10.66
N ALA A 360 2.36 2.23 -10.63
CA ALA A 360 2.97 0.98 -10.15
C ALA A 360 4.21 0.56 -10.98
N GLY A 361 4.32 1.02 -12.24
CA GLY A 361 5.49 0.82 -13.09
C GLY A 361 6.60 1.86 -12.90
N SER A 362 6.38 2.86 -12.03
CA SER A 362 7.30 3.96 -11.77
C SER A 362 7.29 4.34 -10.27
N PRO A 363 7.60 3.40 -9.35
CA PRO A 363 7.60 3.64 -7.91
C PRO A 363 8.76 4.57 -7.49
N PHE A 364 8.61 5.27 -6.37
CA PHE A 364 9.74 5.96 -5.75
C PHE A 364 10.75 4.94 -5.21
N THR A 365 12.04 5.10 -5.52
CA THR A 365 13.13 4.17 -5.13
C THR A 365 14.31 4.89 -4.47
N GLY A 366 14.07 6.07 -3.92
CA GLY A 366 15.10 6.99 -3.43
C GLY A 366 15.03 7.18 -1.93
N HIS A 367 15.55 8.32 -1.47
CA HIS A 367 15.64 8.66 -0.05
C HIS A 367 14.94 9.99 0.20
N TYR A 368 13.88 10.00 1.01
CA TYR A 368 13.17 11.22 1.42
C TYR A 368 13.25 11.38 2.94
N ASP A 369 13.98 12.40 3.40
CA ASP A 369 14.00 12.81 4.80
C ASP A 369 13.08 14.03 4.99
N GLY A 370 11.99 13.84 5.71
CA GLY A 370 11.03 14.88 6.09
C GLY A 370 11.58 15.90 7.09
N GLY A 371 12.77 15.71 7.67
CA GLY A 371 13.41 16.68 8.57
C GLY A 371 12.63 16.98 9.86
N GLY A 372 11.63 16.16 10.22
CA GLY A 372 10.69 16.43 11.30
C GLY A 372 9.64 17.49 10.95
N LYS A 373 9.41 17.74 9.66
CA LYS A 373 8.55 18.81 9.14
C LYS A 373 7.17 18.33 8.73
N THR A 374 6.25 19.30 8.74
CA THR A 374 4.83 19.10 8.44
C THR A 374 4.56 19.23 6.94
N ILE A 375 3.68 18.39 6.42
CA ILE A 375 2.95 18.58 5.16
C ILE A 375 1.46 18.64 5.52
N SER A 376 0.85 19.82 5.45
CA SER A 376 -0.53 20.08 5.87
C SER A 376 -1.50 20.29 4.71
N ASN A 377 -2.78 20.06 4.97
CA ASN A 377 -3.90 20.30 4.04
C ASN A 377 -3.85 19.51 2.72
N LEU A 378 -2.96 18.52 2.62
CA LEU A 378 -2.80 17.66 1.46
C LEU A 378 -4.12 16.96 1.10
N ALA A 379 -4.52 17.07 -0.16
CA ALA A 379 -5.67 16.38 -0.73
C ALA A 379 -5.22 15.70 -2.04
N ALA A 380 -4.89 14.41 -1.96
CA ALA A 380 -4.34 13.66 -3.08
C ALA A 380 -5.40 13.46 -4.18
N GLN A 381 -5.11 13.94 -5.38
CA GLN A 381 -6.01 13.80 -6.53
C GLN A 381 -6.02 12.38 -7.10
N GLY A 382 -7.17 11.99 -7.65
CA GLY A 382 -7.41 10.63 -8.13
C GLY A 382 -6.61 10.28 -9.39
N VAL A 383 -5.77 9.24 -9.31
CA VAL A 383 -5.06 8.68 -10.47
C VAL A 383 -5.72 7.39 -10.92
N SER A 384 -6.09 7.32 -12.20
CA SER A 384 -6.85 6.21 -12.78
C SER A 384 -5.92 5.11 -13.30
N SER A 385 -5.48 4.21 -12.41
CA SER A 385 -4.90 2.92 -12.77
C SER A 385 -5.80 1.78 -12.31
N ASP A 386 -5.57 0.56 -12.80
CA ASP A 386 -6.03 -0.62 -12.07
C ASP A 386 -5.41 -0.65 -10.67
N ASN A 387 -6.20 -0.99 -9.66
CA ASN A 387 -5.82 -1.02 -8.24
C ASN A 387 -5.14 0.30 -7.73
N PRO A 388 -5.82 1.46 -7.81
CA PRO A 388 -5.21 2.76 -7.56
C PRO A 388 -4.76 2.95 -6.09
N ALA A 389 -3.58 3.55 -5.92
CA ALA A 389 -2.94 3.83 -4.64
C ALA A 389 -2.77 5.35 -4.39
N SER A 390 -2.76 5.76 -3.12
CA SER A 390 -2.74 7.17 -2.71
C SER A 390 -2.06 7.39 -1.35
N GLY A 391 -1.51 8.59 -1.17
CA GLY A 391 -0.71 9.06 -0.05
C GLY A 391 0.12 10.28 -0.46
N ILE A 392 1.14 10.64 0.30
CA ILE A 392 2.21 11.54 -0.19
C ILE A 392 2.94 10.84 -1.34
N PHE A 393 3.24 9.56 -1.16
CA PHE A 393 3.70 8.63 -2.18
C PHE A 393 2.58 7.63 -2.49
N ALA A 394 2.28 7.38 -3.77
CA ALA A 394 1.34 6.31 -4.14
C ALA A 394 2.03 4.95 -4.18
N TYR A 395 3.20 4.87 -4.82
CA TYR A 395 4.01 3.66 -4.93
C TYR A 395 5.46 3.93 -4.53
N ALA A 396 6.01 3.11 -3.62
CA ALA A 396 7.41 3.11 -3.24
C ALA A 396 7.98 1.67 -3.29
N LYS A 397 9.26 1.55 -3.68
CA LYS A 397 9.96 0.27 -3.79
C LYS A 397 11.43 0.41 -3.41
N ASN A 398 11.88 -0.36 -2.42
CA ASN A 398 13.25 -0.32 -1.87
C ASN A 398 13.71 1.10 -1.45
N ALA A 399 12.76 1.98 -1.10
CA ALA A 399 13.01 3.38 -0.76
C ALA A 399 13.17 3.60 0.74
N GLU A 400 13.88 4.67 1.12
CA GLU A 400 13.93 5.20 2.48
C GLU A 400 13.00 6.42 2.59
N ILE A 401 12.01 6.37 3.49
CA ILE A 401 11.04 7.47 3.69
C ILE A 401 10.91 7.73 5.19
N LYS A 402 11.41 8.86 5.68
CA LYS A 402 11.52 9.10 7.12
C LYS A 402 11.16 10.50 7.57
N ASN A 403 10.89 10.66 8.86
CA ASN A 403 10.74 11.94 9.57
C ASN A 403 9.67 12.90 9.01
N ILE A 404 8.64 12.40 8.32
CA ILE A 404 7.54 13.21 7.76
C ILE A 404 6.42 13.35 8.79
N VAL A 405 5.91 14.55 9.04
CA VAL A 405 4.63 14.77 9.74
C VAL A 405 3.55 15.13 8.71
N ALA A 406 2.51 14.33 8.58
CA ALA A 406 1.41 14.55 7.65
C ALA A 406 0.12 15.00 8.38
N MET A 407 -0.56 16.00 7.84
CA MET A 407 -1.89 16.43 8.27
C MET A 407 -2.83 16.46 7.04
N ASN A 408 -3.18 15.27 6.55
CA ASN A 408 -3.94 15.08 5.33
C ASN A 408 -5.43 15.44 5.53
N ARG A 409 -6.06 15.95 4.47
CA ARG A 409 -7.52 16.04 4.37
C ARG A 409 -8.10 14.74 3.79
N SER A 410 -9.42 14.61 3.85
CA SER A 410 -10.11 13.39 3.41
C SER A 410 -9.82 13.07 1.95
N ASN A 411 -9.17 11.93 1.71
CA ASN A 411 -8.83 11.42 0.38
C ASN A 411 -10.07 10.83 -0.31
N THR A 412 -11.08 11.66 -0.59
CA THR A 412 -12.41 11.27 -1.08
C THR A 412 -12.45 10.74 -2.53
N GLY A 413 -11.33 10.26 -3.08
CA GLY A 413 -11.24 9.64 -4.40
C GLY A 413 -11.56 8.14 -4.37
N SER A 414 -11.80 7.56 -5.56
CA SER A 414 -12.08 6.13 -5.73
C SER A 414 -10.83 5.24 -5.61
N PHE A 415 -10.15 5.34 -4.48
CA PHE A 415 -8.90 4.64 -4.19
C PHE A 415 -9.12 3.24 -3.59
N VAL A 416 -8.23 2.30 -3.92
CA VAL A 416 -8.21 0.92 -3.37
C VAL A 416 -7.14 0.74 -2.30
N ARG A 417 -6.08 1.56 -2.32
CA ARG A 417 -4.97 1.59 -1.35
C ARG A 417 -4.72 3.03 -0.87
N VAL A 418 -5.22 3.41 0.30
CA VAL A 418 -5.00 4.75 0.89
C VAL A 418 -4.06 4.65 2.08
N GLY A 419 -2.86 5.21 1.95
CA GLY A 419 -1.92 5.44 3.06
C GLY A 419 -1.88 6.91 3.45
N GLY A 420 -1.58 7.22 4.71
CA GLY A 420 -1.27 8.60 5.10
C GLY A 420 0.04 9.11 4.48
N ILE A 421 1.06 8.25 4.43
CA ILE A 421 2.36 8.53 3.82
C ILE A 421 2.52 7.77 2.50
N VAL A 422 2.28 6.45 2.49
CA VAL A 422 2.54 5.57 1.34
C VAL A 422 1.36 4.66 1.00
N GLY A 423 0.84 4.73 -0.22
CA GLY A 423 -0.24 3.86 -0.69
C GLY A 423 0.17 2.38 -0.81
N TYR A 424 1.30 2.11 -1.45
CA TYR A 424 1.90 0.78 -1.59
C TYR A 424 3.42 0.85 -1.42
N ALA A 425 3.95 0.05 -0.50
CA ALA A 425 5.37 -0.05 -0.20
C ALA A 425 5.85 -1.50 -0.41
N GLU A 426 6.90 -1.68 -1.21
CA GLU A 426 7.57 -2.98 -1.41
C GLU A 426 9.04 -2.86 -0.95
N GLY A 427 9.46 -3.65 0.04
CA GLY A 427 10.84 -3.66 0.54
C GLY A 427 11.38 -2.31 1.05
N CYS A 428 10.51 -1.38 1.46
CA CYS A 428 10.90 -0.02 1.86
C CYS A 428 11.25 0.07 3.35
N GLU A 429 12.06 1.07 3.70
CA GLU A 429 12.43 1.44 5.07
C GLU A 429 11.72 2.75 5.45
N ILE A 430 10.62 2.64 6.19
CA ILE A 430 9.76 3.77 6.57
C ILE A 430 9.93 4.04 8.07
N SER A 431 10.33 5.26 8.48
CA SER A 431 10.62 5.49 9.91
C SER A 431 10.43 6.90 10.46
N GLY A 432 10.01 7.02 11.72
CA GLY A 432 9.79 8.32 12.38
C GLY A 432 8.67 9.17 11.76
N CYS A 433 7.83 8.59 10.90
CA CYS A 433 6.74 9.29 10.21
C CYS A 433 5.49 9.37 11.10
N THR A 434 4.80 10.50 11.08
CA THR A 434 3.59 10.76 11.88
C THR A 434 2.41 11.18 11.01
N LEU A 435 1.24 10.58 11.17
CA LEU A 435 -0.04 11.20 10.75
C LEU A 435 -0.68 11.88 11.97
N SER A 436 -1.05 13.14 11.85
CA SER A 436 -1.64 13.93 12.94
C SER A 436 -2.95 14.58 12.50
N GLY A 437 -4.06 14.11 13.06
CA GLY A 437 -5.40 14.61 12.75
C GLY A 437 -5.92 14.19 11.37
N GLY A 438 -7.06 14.76 11.00
CA GLY A 438 -7.72 14.51 9.73
C GLY A 438 -8.49 13.19 9.67
N GLU A 439 -8.97 12.87 8.46
CA GLU A 439 -9.65 11.63 8.15
C GLU A 439 -8.99 11.01 6.92
N LEU A 440 -8.61 9.74 6.99
CA LEU A 440 -8.30 8.90 5.86
C LEU A 440 -9.47 7.94 5.64
N ALA A 441 -10.13 8.08 4.49
CA ALA A 441 -11.22 7.21 4.09
C ALA A 441 -10.85 6.54 2.77
N ALA A 442 -10.72 5.21 2.75
CA ALA A 442 -10.70 4.46 1.51
C ALA A 442 -12.14 4.16 1.06
N SER A 443 -12.44 4.52 -0.18
CA SER A 443 -13.73 4.19 -0.82
C SER A 443 -13.93 2.68 -1.01
N ALA A 444 -12.83 1.94 -1.12
CA ALA A 444 -12.74 0.49 -1.20
C ALA A 444 -11.75 -0.02 -0.14
N ASN A 445 -11.22 -1.23 -0.33
CA ASN A 445 -10.52 -2.03 0.69
C ASN A 445 -9.51 -1.28 1.59
N ILE A 446 -8.28 -1.07 1.13
CA ILE A 446 -7.12 -0.99 2.03
C ILE A 446 -6.91 0.45 2.52
N CYS A 447 -7.04 0.71 3.83
CA CYS A 447 -6.80 2.05 4.43
C CYS A 447 -5.87 2.00 5.66
N GLY A 448 -4.65 2.51 5.53
CA GLY A 448 -3.65 2.51 6.60
C GLY A 448 -3.19 3.92 6.98
N GLY A 449 -2.99 4.16 8.29
CA GLY A 449 -2.62 5.49 8.78
C GLY A 449 -1.24 5.98 8.31
N ILE A 450 -0.28 5.07 8.09
CA ILE A 450 1.04 5.38 7.48
C ILE A 450 1.16 4.71 6.11
N VAL A 451 0.94 3.39 6.04
CA VAL A 451 1.07 2.57 4.83
C VAL A 451 -0.24 1.83 4.56
N ALA A 452 -0.81 1.92 3.36
CA ALA A 452 -1.97 1.07 3.04
C ALA A 452 -1.52 -0.41 2.91
N HIS A 453 -0.61 -0.68 2.00
CA HIS A 453 -0.21 -2.04 1.64
C HIS A 453 1.32 -2.19 1.69
N MET A 454 1.83 -3.12 2.50
CA MET A 454 3.25 -3.40 2.71
C MET A 454 3.63 -4.78 2.15
N VAL A 455 4.75 -4.89 1.45
CA VAL A 455 5.26 -6.16 0.89
C VAL A 455 6.74 -6.29 1.28
N GLY A 456 6.98 -6.85 2.46
CA GLY A 456 8.30 -6.80 3.10
C GLY A 456 8.74 -5.38 3.47
N GLY A 457 9.99 -5.23 3.88
CA GLY A 457 10.53 -3.97 4.41
C GLY A 457 10.15 -3.75 5.88
N THR A 458 10.34 -2.51 6.34
CA THR A 458 10.24 -2.11 7.74
C THR A 458 9.41 -0.83 7.89
N VAL A 459 8.50 -0.80 8.86
CA VAL A 459 7.83 0.42 9.33
C VAL A 459 8.12 0.57 10.83
N ARG A 460 8.93 1.55 11.22
CA ARG A 460 9.39 1.69 12.62
C ARG A 460 9.32 3.10 13.18
N ASP A 461 9.14 3.23 14.50
CA ASP A 461 9.05 4.51 15.22
C ASP A 461 7.96 5.47 14.69
N CYS A 462 6.96 4.94 13.97
CA CYS A 462 5.92 5.74 13.31
C CYS A 462 4.72 5.97 14.23
N SER A 463 4.02 7.09 14.05
CA SER A 463 2.92 7.52 14.91
C SER A 463 1.65 7.86 14.14
N VAL A 464 0.46 7.52 14.66
CA VAL A 464 -0.81 8.09 14.17
C VAL A 464 -1.62 8.60 15.34
N LYS A 465 -2.04 9.87 15.28
CA LYS A 465 -2.60 10.59 16.44
C LYS A 465 -3.83 11.40 16.10
N ASN A 466 -4.87 11.31 16.93
CA ASN A 466 -6.12 12.12 16.85
C ASN A 466 -6.82 12.09 15.47
N ALA A 467 -6.68 10.99 14.71
CA ALA A 467 -7.18 10.86 13.35
C ALA A 467 -8.31 9.81 13.23
N THR A 468 -9.03 9.83 12.10
CA THR A 468 -9.90 8.73 11.69
C THR A 468 -9.27 7.98 10.52
N VAL A 469 -9.14 6.66 10.60
CA VAL A 469 -8.67 5.79 9.50
C VAL A 469 -9.76 4.75 9.22
N LYS A 470 -10.35 4.77 8.03
CA LYS A 470 -11.52 3.93 7.73
C LYS A 470 -11.63 3.41 6.29
N SER A 471 -12.32 2.28 6.15
CA SER A 471 -12.65 1.64 4.87
C SER A 471 -14.15 1.36 4.77
N SER A 472 -14.68 1.34 3.55
CA SER A 472 -16.05 0.85 3.30
C SER A 472 -16.16 -0.68 3.25
N THR A 473 -15.03 -1.41 3.24
CA THR A 473 -14.98 -2.88 3.16
C THR A 473 -14.01 -3.46 4.19
N LYS A 474 -12.73 -3.67 3.87
CA LYS A 474 -11.83 -4.50 4.68
C LYS A 474 -10.34 -4.18 4.54
N TYR A 475 -9.57 -4.60 5.55
CA TYR A 475 -8.16 -4.25 5.81
C TYR A 475 -8.00 -2.78 6.23
N VAL A 476 -8.04 -2.54 7.54
CA VAL A 476 -7.73 -1.22 8.13
C VAL A 476 -6.74 -1.36 9.27
N GLY A 477 -5.72 -0.51 9.27
CA GLY A 477 -4.66 -0.51 10.27
C GLY A 477 -4.29 0.92 10.68
N GLY A 478 -4.12 1.17 11.97
CA GLY A 478 -3.65 2.47 12.44
C GLY A 478 -2.25 2.82 11.91
N ILE A 479 -1.39 1.84 11.64
CA ILE A 479 -0.09 2.04 10.96
C ILE A 479 -0.12 1.45 9.55
N VAL A 480 -0.36 0.14 9.40
CA VAL A 480 -0.29 -0.61 8.13
C VAL A 480 -1.60 -1.35 7.88
N ALA A 481 -2.32 -1.17 6.76
CA ALA A 481 -3.58 -1.93 6.61
C ALA A 481 -3.40 -3.40 6.22
N TYR A 482 -2.50 -3.73 5.30
CA TYR A 482 -2.31 -5.09 4.80
C TYR A 482 -0.82 -5.41 4.56
N ALA A 483 -0.34 -6.53 5.11
CA ALA A 483 1.06 -6.96 5.03
C ALA A 483 1.20 -8.44 4.58
N PRO A 484 0.88 -8.78 3.32
CA PRO A 484 0.78 -10.17 2.83
C PRO A 484 2.09 -10.95 2.62
N SER A 485 3.26 -10.39 2.95
CA SER A 485 4.56 -10.99 2.56
C SER A 485 5.68 -10.67 3.55
N GLY A 486 5.37 -10.77 4.85
CA GLY A 486 6.30 -10.45 5.92
C GLY A 486 6.72 -8.98 5.97
N GLY A 487 7.82 -8.74 6.67
CA GLY A 487 8.31 -7.41 7.03
C GLY A 487 8.28 -7.19 8.55
N VAL A 488 8.67 -6.00 8.97
CA VAL A 488 8.79 -5.61 10.39
C VAL A 488 7.92 -4.37 10.68
N ILE A 489 7.19 -4.38 11.78
CA ILE A 489 6.46 -3.22 12.32
C ILE A 489 6.88 -3.01 13.78
N GLU A 490 7.67 -1.98 14.06
CA GLU A 490 8.38 -1.84 15.34
C GLU A 490 8.19 -0.47 16.01
N GLY A 491 8.01 -0.43 17.33
CA GLY A 491 8.03 0.81 18.12
C GLY A 491 6.94 1.83 17.74
N CYS A 492 5.91 1.42 17.01
CA CYS A 492 4.90 2.32 16.47
C CYS A 492 3.79 2.64 17.48
N LEU A 493 3.24 3.86 17.40
CA LEU A 493 2.26 4.40 18.35
C LEU A 493 0.97 4.84 17.65
N VAL A 494 -0.18 4.40 18.14
CA VAL A 494 -1.50 4.84 17.65
C VAL A 494 -2.31 5.38 18.84
N ASP A 495 -2.57 6.69 18.86
CA ASP A 495 -3.01 7.42 20.07
C ASP A 495 -4.23 8.34 19.79
N GLY A 496 -5.36 8.06 20.43
CA GLY A 496 -6.62 8.80 20.24
C GLY A 496 -7.24 8.65 18.85
N VAL A 497 -7.05 7.50 18.19
CA VAL A 497 -7.43 7.27 16.78
C VAL A 497 -8.74 6.47 16.70
N THR A 498 -9.58 6.81 15.72
CA THR A 498 -10.77 6.01 15.35
C THR A 498 -10.46 5.15 14.13
N VAL A 499 -10.62 3.82 14.24
CA VAL A 499 -10.21 2.82 13.23
C VAL A 499 -11.41 1.94 12.85
N GLN A 500 -11.87 1.99 11.59
CA GLN A 500 -13.17 1.40 11.21
C GLN A 500 -13.22 0.71 9.83
N SER A 501 -13.87 -0.45 9.74
CA SER A 501 -14.16 -1.19 8.49
C SER A 501 -15.38 -2.10 8.69
N LYS A 502 -15.67 -3.01 7.75
CA LYS A 502 -16.54 -4.17 8.03
C LYS A 502 -15.79 -5.31 8.71
N GLU A 503 -14.63 -5.69 8.19
CA GLU A 503 -13.82 -6.82 8.66
C GLU A 503 -12.31 -6.52 8.58
N GLU A 504 -11.51 -7.27 9.34
CA GLU A 504 -10.03 -7.26 9.35
C GLU A 504 -9.42 -5.91 9.77
N ILE A 505 -9.57 -5.58 11.06
CA ILE A 505 -9.09 -4.34 11.69
C ILE A 505 -8.04 -4.61 12.76
N GLY A 506 -6.90 -3.93 12.67
CA GLY A 506 -5.92 -3.82 13.75
C GLY A 506 -5.70 -2.37 14.17
N GLY A 507 -5.52 -2.11 15.46
CA GLY A 507 -5.02 -0.80 15.91
C GLY A 507 -3.64 -0.49 15.35
N ILE A 508 -2.78 -1.52 15.12
CA ILE A 508 -1.53 -1.38 14.35
C ILE A 508 -1.71 -1.87 12.91
N VAL A 509 -2.21 -3.10 12.70
CA VAL A 509 -2.26 -3.74 11.37
C VAL A 509 -3.49 -4.61 11.07
N GLY A 510 -4.20 -4.33 9.97
CA GLY A 510 -5.45 -5.02 9.62
C GLY A 510 -5.28 -6.53 9.40
N ASN A 511 -4.44 -6.93 8.45
CA ASN A 511 -4.07 -8.32 8.21
C ASN A 511 -2.55 -8.46 7.95
N PRO A 512 -1.78 -8.96 8.94
CA PRO A 512 -0.37 -9.34 8.77
C PRO A 512 -0.19 -10.83 8.42
N VAL A 513 0.75 -11.11 7.51
CA VAL A 513 1.11 -12.46 7.06
C VAL A 513 2.63 -12.64 7.21
N GLY A 514 3.06 -13.48 8.15
CA GLY A 514 4.48 -13.71 8.44
C GLY A 514 5.25 -12.45 8.89
N THR A 515 4.56 -11.46 9.45
CA THR A 515 5.13 -10.17 9.87
C THR A 515 5.70 -10.27 11.29
N ALA A 516 6.82 -9.59 11.56
CA ALA A 516 7.29 -9.38 12.92
C ALA A 516 6.77 -8.04 13.46
N ILE A 517 6.09 -8.06 14.60
CA ILE A 517 5.49 -6.88 15.23
C ILE A 517 6.06 -6.77 16.65
N SER A 518 6.73 -5.66 16.95
CA SER A 518 7.46 -5.46 18.21
C SER A 518 7.20 -4.09 18.84
N SER A 519 7.12 -4.05 20.17
CA SER A 519 7.15 -2.81 20.97
C SER A 519 6.10 -1.75 20.57
N CYS A 520 4.99 -2.15 19.95
CA CYS A 520 3.98 -1.24 19.44
C CYS A 520 2.94 -0.91 20.51
N VAL A 521 2.42 0.33 20.51
CA VAL A 521 1.47 0.83 21.53
C VAL A 521 0.22 1.40 20.88
N VAL A 522 -0.94 1.02 21.39
CA VAL A 522 -2.24 1.59 21.01
C VAL A 522 -2.93 2.16 22.26
N SER A 523 -3.35 3.42 22.21
CA SER A 523 -3.71 4.24 23.37
C SER A 523 -4.97 5.05 23.10
N GLY A 524 -5.99 4.95 23.95
CA GLY A 524 -7.19 5.80 23.88
C GLY A 524 -7.99 5.70 22.57
N CYS A 525 -7.83 4.60 21.82
CA CYS A 525 -8.39 4.43 20.48
C CYS A 525 -9.81 3.84 20.50
N ASN A 526 -10.56 4.06 19.43
CA ASN A 526 -11.84 3.39 19.16
C ASN A 526 -11.72 2.55 17.89
N ILE A 527 -11.76 1.22 18.03
CA ILE A 527 -11.51 0.26 16.97
C ILE A 527 -12.79 -0.58 16.80
N SER A 528 -13.51 -0.40 15.68
CA SER A 528 -14.86 -0.95 15.52
C SER A 528 -15.13 -1.50 14.13
N SER A 529 -15.66 -2.73 14.03
CA SER A 529 -16.06 -3.35 12.76
C SER A 529 -17.57 -3.61 12.64
N ASP A 530 -18.11 -3.51 11.42
CA ASP A 530 -19.52 -3.86 11.12
C ASP A 530 -19.78 -5.39 11.15
N THR A 531 -18.75 -6.23 11.17
CA THR A 531 -18.84 -7.69 11.35
C THR A 531 -17.77 -8.24 12.29
N ASP A 532 -16.62 -8.65 11.76
CA ASP A 532 -15.71 -9.63 12.38
C ASP A 532 -14.23 -9.14 12.42
N ASP A 533 -13.35 -9.96 13.01
CA ASP A 533 -11.87 -9.90 12.94
C ASP A 533 -11.25 -8.56 13.39
N VAL A 534 -11.37 -8.26 14.68
CA VAL A 534 -10.92 -6.99 15.30
C VAL A 534 -9.89 -7.25 16.41
N GLY A 535 -8.71 -6.64 16.28
CA GLY A 535 -7.69 -6.63 17.34
C GLY A 535 -7.19 -5.23 17.66
N GLY A 536 -6.79 -5.01 18.92
CA GLY A 536 -6.10 -3.79 19.32
C GLY A 536 -4.71 -3.66 18.69
N ILE A 537 -4.03 -4.77 18.37
CA ILE A 537 -2.82 -4.77 17.53
C ILE A 537 -3.15 -5.24 16.11
N ALA A 538 -3.73 -6.44 15.94
CA ALA A 538 -3.92 -7.08 14.63
C ALA A 538 -5.33 -7.67 14.42
N GLY A 539 -5.92 -7.51 13.23
CA GLY A 539 -7.24 -8.08 12.91
C GLY A 539 -7.20 -9.59 12.72
N TRP A 540 -6.81 -10.03 11.51
CA TRP A 540 -6.56 -11.43 11.18
C TRP A 540 -5.07 -11.61 10.87
N SER A 541 -4.33 -12.27 11.77
CA SER A 541 -2.91 -12.56 11.57
C SER A 541 -2.68 -14.00 11.11
N THR A 542 -1.75 -14.21 10.18
CA THR A 542 -1.45 -15.53 9.60
C THR A 542 0.04 -15.76 9.38
N GLY A 543 0.40 -16.97 8.91
CA GLY A 543 1.66 -17.21 8.21
C GLY A 543 2.94 -17.17 9.04
N GLY A 544 2.88 -17.37 10.36
CA GLY A 544 4.05 -17.24 11.25
C GLY A 544 4.24 -15.83 11.80
N THR A 545 3.20 -14.99 11.79
CA THR A 545 3.25 -13.66 12.40
C THR A 545 3.63 -13.73 13.87
N THR A 546 4.47 -12.81 14.33
CA THR A 546 4.87 -12.65 15.73
C THR A 546 4.46 -11.27 16.23
N ILE A 547 3.94 -11.21 17.46
CA ILE A 547 3.61 -9.97 18.17
C ILE A 547 4.30 -10.03 19.52
N THR A 548 5.15 -9.04 19.81
CA THR A 548 6.04 -9.05 20.98
C THR A 548 6.05 -7.71 21.70
N GLY A 549 6.08 -7.71 23.04
CA GLY A 549 6.21 -6.51 23.87
C GLY A 549 5.17 -5.39 23.60
N SER A 550 4.04 -5.73 22.99
CA SER A 550 3.09 -4.77 22.42
C SER A 550 1.92 -4.52 23.36
N SER A 551 1.48 -3.27 23.46
CA SER A 551 0.56 -2.80 24.51
C SER A 551 -0.69 -2.13 23.94
N VAL A 552 -1.86 -2.44 24.52
CA VAL A 552 -3.14 -1.78 24.19
C VAL A 552 -3.78 -1.25 25.46
N ILE A 553 -4.01 0.06 25.50
CA ILE A 553 -4.23 0.82 26.73
C ILE A 553 -5.45 1.74 26.56
N ASN A 554 -6.33 1.78 27.56
CA ASN A 554 -7.47 2.70 27.67
C ASN A 554 -8.35 2.81 26.42
N SER A 555 -8.45 1.74 25.63
CA SER A 555 -9.08 1.75 24.31
C SER A 555 -10.46 1.07 24.30
N GLN A 556 -11.20 1.23 23.21
CA GLN A 556 -12.48 0.55 22.94
C GLN A 556 -12.33 -0.31 21.68
N ILE A 557 -12.71 -1.59 21.78
CA ILE A 557 -12.55 -2.59 20.73
C ILE A 557 -13.88 -3.32 20.57
N THR A 558 -14.46 -3.27 19.37
CA THR A 558 -15.81 -3.79 19.10
C THR A 558 -15.88 -4.51 17.76
N ALA A 559 -16.24 -5.80 17.77
CA ALA A 559 -16.72 -6.50 16.59
C ALA A 559 -18.25 -6.63 16.69
N ALA A 560 -19.00 -6.22 15.65
CA ALA A 560 -20.46 -6.32 15.70
C ALA A 560 -20.97 -7.77 15.76
N THR A 561 -20.18 -8.74 15.28
CA THR A 561 -20.48 -10.18 15.35
C THR A 561 -19.38 -10.99 16.04
N HIS A 562 -18.24 -11.31 15.41
CA HIS A 562 -17.29 -12.31 15.96
C HIS A 562 -15.85 -11.79 16.10
N TYR A 563 -15.06 -12.46 16.96
CA TYR A 563 -13.59 -12.35 17.00
C TYR A 563 -13.06 -10.94 17.31
N ALA A 564 -13.36 -10.43 18.52
CA ALA A 564 -12.72 -9.22 19.06
C ALA A 564 -11.70 -9.57 20.16
N ALA A 565 -10.53 -8.90 20.15
CA ALA A 565 -9.59 -8.99 21.26
C ALA A 565 -8.64 -7.78 21.41
N GLY A 566 -7.96 -7.71 22.56
CA GLY A 566 -6.99 -6.65 22.85
C GLY A 566 -5.72 -6.72 22.01
N ILE A 567 -5.19 -7.90 21.69
CA ILE A 567 -4.05 -8.04 20.78
C ILE A 567 -4.52 -8.47 19.39
N THR A 568 -5.07 -9.67 19.23
CA THR A 568 -5.44 -10.21 17.91
C THR A 568 -6.85 -10.80 17.85
N GLY A 569 -7.70 -10.29 16.96
CA GLY A 569 -9.05 -10.84 16.75
C GLY A 569 -9.02 -12.31 16.35
N LEU A 570 -8.29 -12.61 15.26
CA LEU A 570 -8.20 -13.96 14.70
C LEU A 570 -6.73 -14.38 14.42
N PRO A 571 -6.02 -14.97 15.40
CA PRO A 571 -4.68 -15.48 15.19
C PRO A 571 -4.66 -16.91 14.59
N GLU A 572 -4.21 -17.04 13.34
CA GLU A 572 -3.79 -18.31 12.75
C GLU A 572 -2.26 -18.38 12.70
N SER A 573 -1.66 -19.50 13.12
CA SER A 573 -0.20 -19.72 13.08
C SER A 573 0.60 -18.53 13.66
N THR A 574 0.12 -17.92 14.74
CA THR A 574 0.63 -16.64 15.27
C THR A 574 1.13 -16.81 16.71
N THR A 575 2.26 -16.17 17.04
CA THR A 575 2.78 -16.09 18.41
C THR A 575 2.58 -14.69 18.98
N MET A 576 2.04 -14.59 20.19
CA MET A 576 1.92 -13.35 20.98
C MET A 576 2.71 -13.54 22.28
N LYS A 577 3.78 -12.77 22.49
CA LYS A 577 4.64 -12.83 23.68
C LYS A 577 4.72 -11.47 24.38
N ASP A 578 4.77 -11.45 25.72
CA ASP A 578 5.04 -10.25 26.53
C ASP A 578 4.08 -9.07 26.28
N CYS A 579 2.84 -9.34 25.83
CA CYS A 579 1.88 -8.30 25.46
C CYS A 579 0.99 -7.87 26.64
N LEU A 580 0.61 -6.59 26.66
CA LEU A 580 -0.24 -5.99 27.71
C LEU A 580 -1.55 -5.46 27.13
N VAL A 581 -2.66 -5.74 27.80
CA VAL A 581 -3.96 -5.12 27.50
C VAL A 581 -4.53 -4.56 28.80
N SER A 582 -4.69 -3.23 28.90
CA SER A 582 -5.10 -2.60 30.16
C SER A 582 -6.10 -1.45 29.98
N GLY A 583 -6.99 -1.26 30.97
CA GLY A 583 -7.99 -0.18 30.97
C GLY A 583 -8.98 -0.22 29.80
N THR A 584 -9.02 -1.34 29.07
CA THR A 584 -9.59 -1.44 27.72
C THR A 584 -10.94 -2.15 27.75
N THR A 585 -11.90 -1.65 26.99
CA THR A 585 -13.21 -2.28 26.79
C THR A 585 -13.20 -3.09 25.50
N ILE A 586 -13.54 -4.38 25.58
CA ILE A 586 -13.55 -5.31 24.44
C ILE A 586 -14.96 -5.92 24.34
N SER A 587 -15.58 -5.88 23.16
CA SER A 587 -16.94 -6.42 22.99
C SER A 587 -17.21 -7.07 21.63
N GLY A 588 -18.14 -8.03 21.64
CA GLY A 588 -18.75 -8.63 20.44
C GLY A 588 -19.78 -9.70 20.82
N ALA A 589 -20.13 -10.60 19.89
CA ALA A 589 -21.06 -11.69 20.18
C ALA A 589 -20.35 -12.99 20.59
N THR A 590 -19.45 -13.53 19.75
CA THR A 590 -18.86 -14.87 19.95
C THR A 590 -17.34 -14.89 19.71
N CYS A 591 -16.62 -15.71 20.50
CA CYS A 591 -15.17 -15.88 20.49
C CYS A 591 -14.41 -14.57 20.79
N ILE A 592 -14.64 -14.03 21.98
CA ILE A 592 -14.06 -12.75 22.45
C ILE A 592 -12.97 -13.04 23.49
N GLY A 593 -11.84 -12.34 23.45
CA GLY A 593 -10.74 -12.55 24.41
C GLY A 593 -10.02 -11.27 24.83
N GLY A 594 -9.35 -11.26 25.97
CA GLY A 594 -8.50 -10.13 26.36
C GLY A 594 -7.26 -9.99 25.47
N VAL A 595 -6.60 -11.10 25.14
CA VAL A 595 -5.45 -11.14 24.22
C VAL A 595 -5.88 -11.59 22.82
N ALA A 596 -6.66 -12.68 22.71
CA ALA A 596 -6.99 -13.29 21.42
C ALA A 596 -8.45 -13.80 21.30
N GLY A 597 -9.08 -13.61 20.14
CA GLY A 597 -10.47 -14.04 19.91
C GLY A 597 -10.60 -15.54 19.66
N TRP A 598 -10.19 -16.02 18.47
CA TRP A 598 -10.21 -17.45 18.12
C TRP A 598 -8.90 -17.94 17.47
N PHE A 599 -8.19 -18.89 18.10
CA PHE A 599 -7.11 -19.61 17.40
C PHE A 599 -7.75 -20.58 16.40
N LYS A 600 -7.66 -20.24 15.11
CA LYS A 600 -8.36 -20.94 14.02
C LYS A 600 -7.40 -21.83 13.23
N ASN A 601 -7.82 -23.09 13.05
CA ASN A 601 -7.24 -24.10 12.15
C ASN A 601 -5.77 -24.53 12.33
N THR A 602 -4.98 -23.83 13.14
CA THR A 602 -3.52 -23.90 13.21
C THR A 602 -3.05 -23.63 14.65
N ALA A 603 -1.80 -23.96 14.98
CA ALA A 603 -1.24 -23.69 16.30
C ALA A 603 -0.87 -22.22 16.44
N SER A 604 -1.53 -21.53 17.37
CA SER A 604 -1.13 -20.20 17.86
C SER A 604 -0.69 -20.31 19.32
N ILE A 605 0.18 -19.39 19.73
CA ILE A 605 0.77 -19.34 21.09
C ILE A 605 0.49 -17.97 21.69
N VAL A 606 0.02 -17.95 22.94
CA VAL A 606 0.01 -16.77 23.81
C VAL A 606 0.91 -17.07 25.01
N ASP A 607 1.92 -16.24 25.24
CA ASP A 607 2.92 -16.45 26.29
C ASP A 607 3.24 -15.13 27.02
N ALA A 608 3.45 -15.19 28.34
CA ALA A 608 3.75 -14.03 29.22
C ALA A 608 2.79 -12.81 29.09
N CYS A 609 1.58 -12.99 28.56
CA CYS A 609 0.67 -11.89 28.29
C CYS A 609 -0.16 -11.49 29.51
N THR A 610 -0.42 -10.19 29.70
CA THR A 610 -1.16 -9.64 30.84
C THR A 610 -2.41 -8.88 30.40
N VAL A 611 -3.52 -9.10 31.10
CA VAL A 611 -4.78 -8.36 30.95
C VAL A 611 -5.19 -7.74 32.29
N ASP A 612 -5.32 -6.41 32.36
CA ASP A 612 -5.31 -5.67 33.63
C ASP A 612 -6.34 -4.53 33.66
N ASN A 613 -7.33 -4.61 34.57
CA ASN A 613 -8.42 -3.63 34.71
C ASN A 613 -9.22 -3.39 33.41
N CYS A 614 -9.64 -4.47 32.73
CA CYS A 614 -10.44 -4.43 31.50
C CYS A 614 -11.92 -4.81 31.73
N GLU A 615 -12.82 -4.45 30.80
CA GLU A 615 -14.18 -5.03 30.71
C GLU A 615 -14.32 -5.73 29.36
N ILE A 616 -14.55 -7.04 29.39
CA ILE A 616 -14.53 -7.93 28.23
C ILE A 616 -15.90 -8.59 28.14
N THR A 617 -16.68 -8.29 27.10
CA THR A 617 -18.09 -8.68 26.98
C THR A 617 -18.37 -9.52 25.73
N ALA A 618 -19.11 -10.61 25.88
CA ALA A 618 -19.63 -11.41 24.78
C ALA A 618 -21.14 -11.60 24.91
N THR A 619 -21.93 -11.22 23.90
CA THR A 619 -23.39 -11.41 23.99
C THR A 619 -23.83 -12.88 23.84
N ASP A 620 -22.98 -13.74 23.26
CA ASP A 620 -23.25 -15.14 22.95
C ASP A 620 -22.18 -16.09 23.56
N THR A 621 -21.32 -16.74 22.76
CA THR A 621 -20.52 -17.90 23.21
C THR A 621 -19.00 -17.73 23.13
N ASN A 622 -18.29 -18.41 24.04
CA ASN A 622 -16.83 -18.51 24.11
C ASN A 622 -16.16 -17.15 24.41
N LEU A 623 -16.05 -16.83 25.70
CA LEU A 623 -15.44 -15.61 26.22
C LEU A 623 -14.30 -15.95 27.18
N GLY A 624 -13.09 -15.44 26.90
CA GLY A 624 -11.91 -15.65 27.75
C GLY A 624 -11.34 -14.33 28.27
N GLY A 625 -10.77 -14.33 29.47
CA GLY A 625 -9.92 -13.21 29.90
C GLY A 625 -8.60 -13.12 29.12
N ILE A 626 -8.07 -14.23 28.60
CA ILE A 626 -6.93 -14.27 27.66
C ILE A 626 -7.40 -14.67 26.26
N VAL A 627 -8.04 -15.85 26.09
CA VAL A 627 -8.44 -16.39 24.77
C VAL A 627 -9.92 -16.79 24.71
N GLY A 628 -10.69 -16.27 23.76
CA GLY A 628 -12.10 -16.64 23.58
C GLY A 628 -12.30 -18.13 23.28
N ARG A 629 -11.60 -18.64 22.27
CA ARG A 629 -11.59 -20.06 21.88
C ARG A 629 -10.27 -20.46 21.23
N PHE A 630 -9.87 -21.72 21.36
CA PHE A 630 -8.80 -22.27 20.52
C PHE A 630 -9.03 -23.73 20.13
N ASP A 631 -8.84 -24.03 18.83
CA ASP A 631 -9.05 -25.37 18.23
C ASP A 631 -7.76 -26.25 18.21
N LEU A 632 -6.62 -25.62 18.53
CA LEU A 632 -5.25 -26.13 18.65
C LEU A 632 -4.39 -24.97 19.19
N GLY A 633 -3.46 -25.20 20.13
CA GLY A 633 -2.47 -24.20 20.55
C GLY A 633 -2.20 -24.15 22.06
N GLU A 634 -1.40 -23.17 22.46
CA GLU A 634 -0.89 -23.01 23.83
C GLU A 634 -1.20 -21.62 24.40
N VAL A 635 -1.59 -21.57 25.66
CA VAL A 635 -1.69 -20.35 26.48
C VAL A 635 -0.83 -20.56 27.72
N LYS A 636 0.24 -19.77 27.87
CA LYS A 636 1.29 -19.98 28.87
C LYS A 636 1.61 -18.71 29.64
N ASN A 637 2.02 -18.84 30.90
CA ASN A 637 2.58 -17.76 31.73
C ASN A 637 1.72 -16.47 31.80
N SER A 638 0.42 -16.56 31.51
CA SER A 638 -0.42 -15.40 31.18
C SER A 638 -1.42 -15.09 32.30
N THR A 639 -1.61 -13.80 32.60
CA THR A 639 -2.29 -13.33 33.81
C THR A 639 -3.43 -12.36 33.51
N VAL A 640 -4.59 -12.59 34.13
CA VAL A 640 -5.70 -11.64 34.21
C VAL A 640 -5.82 -11.08 35.62
N LYS A 641 -5.85 -9.75 35.76
CA LYS A 641 -5.78 -9.08 37.07
C LYS A 641 -6.50 -7.73 37.12
N GLY A 642 -6.37 -7.05 38.26
CA GLY A 642 -6.76 -5.64 38.45
C GLY A 642 -8.27 -5.41 38.41
N GLY A 643 -9.07 -6.34 38.90
CA GLY A 643 -10.52 -6.24 38.88
C GLY A 643 -11.16 -6.44 37.50
N THR A 644 -10.43 -7.02 36.52
CA THR A 644 -10.94 -7.28 35.17
C THR A 644 -12.28 -8.02 35.19
N ARG A 645 -13.21 -7.55 34.37
CA ARG A 645 -14.60 -8.00 34.33
C ARG A 645 -14.87 -8.73 33.01
N ILE A 646 -15.35 -9.95 33.10
CA ILE A 646 -15.50 -10.89 31.98
C ILE A 646 -16.97 -11.31 31.93
N THR A 647 -17.78 -10.67 31.09
CA THR A 647 -19.25 -10.79 31.08
C THR A 647 -19.76 -11.46 29.80
N GLY A 648 -20.17 -12.73 29.86
CA GLY A 648 -20.60 -13.54 28.69
C GLY A 648 -21.97 -14.20 28.84
N THR A 649 -22.46 -14.90 27.82
CA THR A 649 -23.63 -15.80 27.96
C THR A 649 -23.20 -17.25 28.16
N ASP A 650 -22.42 -17.83 27.25
CA ASP A 650 -21.97 -19.22 27.31
C ASP A 650 -20.44 -19.38 27.21
N SER A 651 -19.91 -20.43 27.84
CA SER A 651 -18.49 -20.81 27.78
C SER A 651 -17.56 -19.65 28.17
N VAL A 652 -17.71 -19.17 29.41
CA VAL A 652 -16.95 -18.04 29.96
C VAL A 652 -15.84 -18.56 30.86
N GLY A 653 -14.59 -18.20 30.56
CA GLY A 653 -13.41 -18.59 31.32
C GLY A 653 -12.56 -17.40 31.71
N GLY A 654 -11.99 -17.41 32.92
CA GLY A 654 -11.07 -16.36 33.35
C GLY A 654 -9.79 -16.30 32.51
N VAL A 655 -9.32 -17.44 31.97
CA VAL A 655 -8.24 -17.49 30.97
C VAL A 655 -8.82 -17.81 29.59
N ALA A 656 -9.57 -18.92 29.46
CA ALA A 656 -10.00 -19.46 28.19
C ALA A 656 -11.51 -19.75 28.15
N GLY A 657 -12.26 -19.13 27.24
CA GLY A 657 -13.70 -19.39 27.11
C GLY A 657 -13.99 -20.83 26.72
N ARG A 658 -13.36 -21.28 25.64
CA ARG A 658 -13.48 -22.66 25.13
C ARG A 658 -12.17 -23.23 24.54
N PRO A 659 -11.33 -23.91 25.34
CA PRO A 659 -10.29 -24.78 24.80
C PRO A 659 -10.92 -26.04 24.18
N ILE A 660 -10.57 -26.36 22.94
CA ILE A 660 -11.15 -27.49 22.19
C ILE A 660 -10.15 -28.20 21.27
N THR A 661 -9.81 -29.46 21.52
CA THR A 661 -8.69 -30.14 20.81
C THR A 661 -9.09 -30.75 19.46
N ARG A 662 -9.64 -29.94 18.55
CA ARG A 662 -10.17 -30.42 17.26
C ARG A 662 -9.10 -30.84 16.25
N LYS A 663 -7.91 -30.24 16.34
CA LYS A 663 -6.87 -30.36 15.30
C LYS A 663 -5.47 -30.67 15.82
N GLY A 664 -5.36 -30.87 17.12
CA GLY A 664 -4.12 -31.10 17.85
C GLY A 664 -4.38 -30.90 19.34
N ASP A 665 -3.33 -31.08 20.14
CA ASP A 665 -3.41 -30.90 21.59
C ASP A 665 -3.63 -29.41 21.96
N CYS A 666 -4.17 -29.18 23.16
CA CYS A 666 -4.43 -27.85 23.69
C CYS A 666 -3.87 -27.74 25.11
N LEU A 667 -3.08 -26.70 25.35
CA LEU A 667 -2.43 -26.44 26.62
C LEU A 667 -2.87 -25.08 27.20
N ILE A 668 -3.26 -25.09 28.47
CA ILE A 668 -3.24 -23.90 29.34
C ILE A 668 -2.25 -24.22 30.44
N ASP A 669 -1.17 -23.47 30.56
CA ASP A 669 -0.11 -23.72 31.53
C ASP A 669 0.34 -22.45 32.27
N ASN A 670 0.62 -22.55 33.57
CA ASN A 670 1.11 -21.44 34.40
C ASN A 670 0.31 -20.13 34.22
N CYS A 671 -1.02 -20.23 34.09
CA CYS A 671 -1.90 -19.09 33.83
C CYS A 671 -2.75 -18.71 35.05
N PHE A 672 -2.97 -17.41 35.22
CA PHE A 672 -3.49 -16.83 36.47
C PHE A 672 -4.69 -15.91 36.26
N VAL A 673 -5.60 -15.92 37.24
CA VAL A 673 -6.73 -14.99 37.35
C VAL A 673 -6.82 -14.55 38.80
N THR A 674 -6.41 -13.31 39.07
CA THR A 674 -6.19 -12.79 40.44
C THR A 674 -6.66 -11.36 40.61
N GLY A 675 -6.52 -10.78 41.80
CA GLY A 675 -6.74 -9.35 42.04
C GLY A 675 -8.19 -8.88 41.86
N GLY A 676 -9.17 -9.67 42.29
CA GLY A 676 -10.58 -9.24 42.36
C GLY A 676 -11.34 -9.26 41.03
N CYS A 677 -10.88 -10.01 40.03
CA CYS A 677 -11.60 -10.17 38.75
C CYS A 677 -12.98 -10.82 38.93
N VAL A 678 -13.90 -10.52 38.01
CA VAL A 678 -15.29 -10.98 38.02
C VAL A 678 -15.59 -11.75 36.74
N ILE A 679 -15.90 -13.04 36.87
CA ILE A 679 -16.26 -13.93 35.75
C ILE A 679 -17.77 -14.16 35.77
N LYS A 680 -18.48 -13.51 34.85
CA LYS A 680 -19.94 -13.46 34.82
C LYS A 680 -20.50 -14.13 33.58
N GLY A 681 -21.55 -14.94 33.74
CA GLY A 681 -22.34 -15.38 32.60
C GLY A 681 -23.50 -16.30 32.95
N LYS A 682 -23.96 -17.14 32.01
CA LYS A 682 -25.18 -17.92 32.18
C LYS A 682 -24.94 -19.41 32.40
N TYR A 683 -24.27 -20.10 31.47
CA TYR A 683 -24.24 -21.58 31.48
C TYR A 683 -22.94 -22.16 32.05
N TYR A 684 -21.82 -22.09 31.32
CA TYR A 684 -20.56 -22.74 31.71
C TYR A 684 -19.51 -21.69 32.10
N LEU A 685 -19.17 -21.63 33.40
CA LEU A 685 -18.31 -20.59 33.98
C LEU A 685 -17.10 -21.22 34.68
N GLY A 686 -15.89 -20.92 34.23
CA GLY A 686 -14.65 -21.45 34.80
C GLY A 686 -13.70 -20.36 35.25
N GLY A 687 -13.11 -20.50 36.45
CA GLY A 687 -12.05 -19.59 36.90
C GLY A 687 -10.85 -19.55 35.95
N ILE A 688 -10.52 -20.68 35.31
CA ILE A 688 -9.53 -20.76 34.21
C ILE A 688 -10.24 -21.02 32.87
N ALA A 689 -11.02 -22.09 32.75
CA ALA A 689 -11.59 -22.56 31.48
C ALA A 689 -13.12 -22.75 31.52
N GLY A 690 -13.86 -22.04 30.66
CA GLY A 690 -15.33 -22.09 30.65
C GLY A 690 -15.89 -23.45 30.23
N TYR A 691 -15.62 -23.85 28.99
CA TYR A 691 -16.07 -25.13 28.41
C TYR A 691 -14.89 -25.91 27.82
N VAL A 692 -14.51 -26.98 28.50
CA VAL A 692 -13.42 -27.89 28.15
C VAL A 692 -13.96 -29.02 27.28
N TYR A 693 -13.58 -29.04 26.00
CA TYR A 693 -14.06 -30.00 25.00
C TYR A 693 -12.87 -30.69 24.30
N PRO A 694 -12.31 -31.80 24.83
CA PRO A 694 -11.45 -32.65 24.03
C PRO A 694 -12.21 -33.28 22.85
N ASP A 695 -11.49 -33.56 21.77
CA ASP A 695 -11.93 -34.35 20.61
C ASP A 695 -11.22 -35.72 20.59
N SER A 696 -11.66 -36.62 19.72
CA SER A 696 -11.51 -38.08 19.82
C SER A 696 -10.08 -38.65 19.60
N ASN A 697 -9.03 -37.84 19.67
CA ASN A 697 -7.63 -38.26 19.46
C ASN A 697 -6.57 -37.41 20.18
N TYR A 698 -6.96 -36.32 20.86
CA TYR A 698 -6.03 -35.27 21.27
C TYR A 698 -6.18 -34.91 22.75
N LEU A 699 -5.09 -34.46 23.37
CA LEU A 699 -5.00 -34.18 24.79
C LEU A 699 -5.28 -32.70 25.10
N LEU A 700 -6.22 -32.46 26.02
CA LEU A 700 -6.44 -31.14 26.62
C LEU A 700 -5.83 -31.11 28.02
N THR A 701 -4.82 -30.27 28.24
CA THR A 701 -4.17 -30.12 29.55
C THR A 701 -4.37 -28.71 30.09
N ILE A 702 -4.84 -28.61 31.33
CA ILE A 702 -4.77 -27.41 32.16
C ILE A 702 -3.78 -27.72 33.29
N ALA A 703 -2.62 -27.09 33.28
CA ALA A 703 -1.53 -27.35 34.22
C ALA A 703 -1.11 -26.07 34.96
N ASN A 704 -0.65 -26.20 36.20
CA ASN A 704 0.01 -25.14 36.96
C ASN A 704 -0.80 -23.82 37.06
N CYS A 705 -2.13 -23.84 36.91
CA CYS A 705 -2.96 -22.63 36.83
C CYS A 705 -3.55 -22.22 38.18
N GLY A 706 -3.72 -20.91 38.40
CA GLY A 706 -4.25 -20.33 39.63
C GLY A 706 -5.45 -19.40 39.42
N PHE A 707 -6.56 -19.68 40.08
CA PHE A 707 -7.67 -18.73 40.28
C PHE A 707 -7.63 -18.27 41.74
N ASP A 708 -7.58 -16.97 42.01
CA ASP A 708 -7.31 -16.44 43.36
C ASP A 708 -8.05 -15.12 43.65
N GLY A 709 -8.69 -15.00 44.80
CA GLY A 709 -9.30 -13.75 45.27
C GLY A 709 -10.37 -13.15 44.33
N CYS A 710 -10.90 -13.94 43.39
CA CYS A 710 -11.82 -13.53 42.33
C CYS A 710 -13.23 -14.12 42.54
N THR A 711 -14.22 -13.64 41.80
CA THR A 711 -15.62 -14.09 41.90
C THR A 711 -16.17 -14.66 40.59
N ILE A 712 -17.08 -15.63 40.72
CA ILE A 712 -17.85 -16.20 39.62
C ILE A 712 -19.33 -15.86 39.83
N GLU A 713 -19.96 -15.21 38.84
CA GLU A 713 -21.36 -14.77 38.87
C GLU A 713 -22.21 -15.46 37.80
N SER A 714 -23.08 -16.37 38.21
CA SER A 714 -24.08 -16.97 37.32
C SER A 714 -25.37 -16.15 37.22
N THR A 715 -25.98 -16.21 36.04
CA THR A 715 -27.25 -15.59 35.66
C THR A 715 -28.28 -16.61 35.12
N ALA A 716 -28.05 -17.92 35.32
CA ALA A 716 -28.95 -18.97 34.83
C ALA A 716 -30.38 -18.89 35.38
N VAL A 717 -31.36 -19.21 34.53
CA VAL A 717 -32.78 -19.30 34.90
C VAL A 717 -33.37 -20.58 34.28
N ASN A 718 -34.25 -21.26 35.03
CA ASN A 718 -34.75 -22.62 34.80
C ASN A 718 -34.98 -23.04 33.33
N SER A 719 -34.25 -24.06 32.87
CA SER A 719 -34.72 -25.06 31.87
C SER A 719 -33.79 -26.29 31.86
N ASP A 720 -34.30 -27.47 31.47
CA ASP A 720 -33.92 -28.78 32.06
C ASP A 720 -32.56 -29.43 31.68
N ASP A 721 -31.63 -28.74 30.99
CA ASP A 721 -30.19 -29.10 30.90
C ASP A 721 -29.28 -27.85 30.95
N SER A 722 -29.85 -26.71 31.38
CA SER A 722 -29.28 -25.35 31.24
C SER A 722 -28.86 -24.70 32.57
N ASP A 723 -28.77 -25.47 33.64
CA ASP A 723 -28.29 -25.01 34.94
C ASP A 723 -26.85 -24.49 34.90
N SER A 724 -26.51 -23.66 35.89
CA SER A 724 -25.17 -23.08 36.07
C SER A 724 -24.13 -24.18 36.31
N LYS A 725 -23.05 -24.22 35.53
CA LYS A 725 -21.94 -25.17 35.66
C LYS A 725 -20.69 -24.35 35.96
N CYS A 726 -20.43 -24.16 37.25
CA CYS A 726 -19.45 -23.19 37.79
C CYS A 726 -18.29 -23.92 38.47
N GLY A 727 -17.06 -23.67 38.04
CA GLY A 727 -15.86 -24.31 38.61
C GLY A 727 -14.69 -23.34 38.78
N GLY A 728 -13.92 -23.48 39.86
CA GLY A 728 -12.75 -22.63 40.10
C GLY A 728 -11.61 -22.80 39.10
N ILE A 729 -11.48 -24.00 38.50
CA ILE A 729 -10.62 -24.21 37.32
C ILE A 729 -11.48 -24.35 36.06
N ALA A 730 -12.39 -25.33 36.00
CA ALA A 730 -13.15 -25.65 34.79
C ALA A 730 -14.67 -25.62 35.00
N GLY A 731 -15.42 -24.83 34.21
CA GLY A 731 -16.87 -24.75 34.32
C GLY A 731 -17.57 -26.05 33.93
N TYR A 732 -17.33 -26.50 32.70
CA TYR A 732 -17.88 -27.75 32.16
C TYR A 732 -16.80 -28.53 31.39
N VAL A 733 -16.54 -29.78 31.80
CA VAL A 733 -15.72 -30.76 31.06
C VAL A 733 -16.62 -31.75 30.33
N ARG A 734 -16.40 -31.95 29.03
CA ARG A 734 -17.18 -32.91 28.22
C ARG A 734 -16.28 -33.87 27.46
N LEU A 735 -16.33 -35.15 27.83
CA LEU A 735 -15.72 -36.23 27.06
C LEU A 735 -16.79 -36.86 26.15
N THR A 736 -16.53 -36.97 24.85
CA THR A 736 -17.51 -37.47 23.86
C THR A 736 -17.39 -38.95 23.54
N ASP A 737 -16.27 -39.58 23.89
CA ASP A 737 -15.86 -40.90 23.43
C ASP A 737 -14.71 -41.45 24.30
N ALA A 738 -14.17 -42.62 23.95
CA ALA A 738 -13.12 -43.32 24.70
C ALA A 738 -11.72 -42.68 24.60
N ASN A 739 -11.50 -41.81 23.62
CA ASN A 739 -10.21 -41.18 23.33
C ASN A 739 -10.19 -39.68 23.70
N SER A 740 -11.35 -39.11 24.01
CA SER A 740 -11.50 -37.81 24.66
C SER A 740 -10.71 -37.79 25.99
N ASN A 741 -9.58 -37.10 26.02
CA ASN A 741 -8.67 -37.06 27.16
C ASN A 741 -8.53 -35.63 27.72
N THR A 742 -8.66 -35.47 29.04
CA THR A 742 -8.42 -34.20 29.73
C THR A 742 -7.61 -34.38 31.00
N ARG A 743 -6.72 -33.44 31.28
CA ARG A 743 -5.93 -33.37 32.51
C ARG A 743 -6.08 -32.00 33.17
N ILE A 744 -6.30 -32.00 34.48
CA ILE A 744 -6.16 -30.83 35.35
C ILE A 744 -5.07 -31.16 36.36
N LEU A 745 -3.91 -30.49 36.27
CA LEU A 745 -2.69 -30.87 36.99
C LEU A 745 -2.12 -29.69 37.77
N ASN A 746 -1.84 -29.86 39.06
CA ASN A 746 -1.16 -28.84 39.87
C ASN A 746 -1.87 -27.48 39.89
N CYS A 747 -3.20 -27.44 39.77
CA CYS A 747 -3.98 -26.19 39.70
C CYS A 747 -4.62 -25.84 41.05
N TYR A 748 -4.73 -24.55 41.37
CA TYR A 748 -5.41 -24.10 42.59
C TYR A 748 -6.54 -23.10 42.32
N ALA A 749 -7.61 -23.20 43.12
CA ALA A 749 -8.75 -22.31 43.09
C ALA A 749 -9.03 -21.78 44.49
N TYR A 750 -8.47 -20.61 44.79
CA TYR A 750 -8.68 -19.85 46.02
C TYR A 750 -9.78 -18.80 45.86
N PHE A 751 -10.69 -18.81 46.81
CA PHE A 751 -11.99 -18.15 46.77
C PHE A 751 -12.11 -17.19 47.95
N GLY A 752 -12.60 -15.97 47.70
CA GLY A 752 -12.91 -14.97 48.74
C GLY A 752 -14.27 -15.19 49.42
N ASP A 753 -14.65 -14.26 50.31
CA ASP A 753 -15.83 -14.38 51.20
C ASP A 753 -17.19 -14.54 50.49
N ALA A 754 -17.30 -14.17 49.20
CA ALA A 754 -18.52 -14.27 48.39
C ALA A 754 -18.17 -14.72 46.96
N ALA A 755 -17.71 -15.96 46.84
CA ALA A 755 -16.90 -16.42 45.72
C ALA A 755 -17.66 -16.95 44.49
N ILE A 756 -18.73 -17.71 44.68
CA ILE A 756 -19.58 -18.21 43.59
C ILE A 756 -21.02 -17.81 43.88
N THR A 757 -21.55 -16.89 43.08
CA THR A 757 -22.95 -16.44 43.17
C THR A 757 -23.77 -17.11 42.07
N VAL A 758 -24.95 -17.61 42.42
CA VAL A 758 -25.97 -18.10 41.47
C VAL A 758 -27.34 -17.45 41.75
N PRO A 759 -28.26 -17.42 40.78
CA PRO A 759 -29.60 -16.89 41.04
C PRO A 759 -30.39 -17.81 41.97
N ALA A 760 -31.15 -17.23 42.92
CA ALA A 760 -32.07 -17.99 43.78
C ALA A 760 -33.21 -18.71 43.00
N SER A 761 -33.33 -18.43 41.70
CA SER A 761 -34.23 -19.07 40.76
C SER A 761 -33.59 -20.20 39.94
N ALA A 762 -32.38 -20.67 40.27
CA ALA A 762 -31.72 -21.77 39.59
C ALA A 762 -32.24 -23.13 40.10
N SER A 763 -32.63 -24.01 39.18
CA SER A 763 -33.23 -25.32 39.45
C SER A 763 -32.27 -26.31 40.13
N ALA A 764 -31.13 -26.56 39.49
CA ALA A 764 -30.15 -27.58 39.86
C ALA A 764 -28.71 -27.13 39.56
N PRO A 765 -28.24 -26.01 40.18
CA PRO A 765 -26.90 -25.47 39.92
C PRO A 765 -25.81 -26.49 40.28
N SER A 766 -24.77 -26.55 39.46
CA SER A 766 -23.63 -27.48 39.53
C SER A 766 -22.36 -26.70 39.82
N VAL A 767 -21.89 -26.75 41.07
CA VAL A 767 -20.83 -25.87 41.60
C VAL A 767 -19.71 -26.69 42.23
N GLY A 768 -18.47 -26.52 41.77
CA GLY A 768 -17.31 -27.28 42.27
C GLY A 768 -16.07 -26.42 42.48
N GLY A 769 -15.25 -26.74 43.48
CA GLY A 769 -14.02 -25.99 43.76
C GLY A 769 -13.02 -26.07 42.61
N ILE A 770 -12.80 -27.26 42.03
CA ILE A 770 -11.97 -27.43 40.83
C ILE A 770 -12.83 -27.42 39.56
N PHE A 771 -13.89 -28.23 39.48
CA PHE A 771 -14.73 -28.27 38.28
C PHE A 771 -16.24 -28.36 38.51
N GLY A 772 -17.02 -27.56 37.78
CA GLY A 772 -18.47 -27.43 38.00
C GLY A 772 -19.26 -28.66 37.58
N TYR A 773 -19.02 -29.16 36.36
CA TYR A 773 -19.75 -30.29 35.78
C TYR A 773 -18.84 -31.15 34.89
N ALA A 774 -18.98 -32.47 34.91
CA ALA A 774 -18.36 -33.38 33.96
C ALA A 774 -19.40 -34.29 33.27
N LYS A 775 -19.46 -34.28 31.92
CA LYS A 775 -20.30 -35.19 31.11
C LYS A 775 -19.43 -36.17 30.35
N LEU A 776 -19.59 -37.46 30.63
CA LEU A 776 -18.69 -38.52 30.17
C LEU A 776 -19.48 -39.49 29.28
N ASN A 777 -19.65 -39.09 28.01
CA ASN A 777 -20.73 -39.56 27.14
C ASN A 777 -20.35 -40.77 26.27
N ALA A 778 -19.63 -41.74 26.82
CA ALA A 778 -18.98 -42.80 26.04
C ALA A 778 -19.40 -44.24 26.42
N SER A 779 -19.38 -45.14 25.42
CA SER A 779 -19.60 -46.59 25.58
C SER A 779 -18.32 -47.37 25.96
N SER A 780 -17.19 -46.67 26.08
CA SER A 780 -15.91 -47.12 26.62
C SER A 780 -15.21 -45.88 27.20
N PRO A 781 -14.49 -45.99 28.32
CA PRO A 781 -14.22 -44.84 29.17
C PRO A 781 -13.20 -43.86 28.55
N GLY A 782 -13.67 -42.66 28.23
CA GLY A 782 -12.80 -41.47 28.16
C GLY A 782 -12.27 -41.13 29.55
N TYR A 783 -11.20 -40.33 29.62
CA TYR A 783 -10.42 -40.13 30.84
C TYR A 783 -10.28 -38.66 31.23
N LEU A 784 -10.65 -38.37 32.48
CA LEU A 784 -10.37 -37.10 33.16
C LEU A 784 -9.40 -37.37 34.32
N GLN A 785 -8.21 -36.78 34.25
CA GLN A 785 -7.24 -36.73 35.34
C GLN A 785 -7.43 -35.43 36.14
N VAL A 786 -7.48 -35.54 37.46
CA VAL A 786 -7.32 -34.42 38.38
C VAL A 786 -6.22 -34.78 39.36
N SER A 787 -5.12 -34.05 39.35
CA SER A 787 -3.94 -34.36 40.18
C SER A 787 -3.32 -33.13 40.79
N ASN A 788 -2.90 -33.24 42.06
CA ASN A 788 -2.27 -32.17 42.82
C ASN A 788 -3.06 -30.85 42.82
N CYS A 789 -4.38 -30.92 42.82
CA CYS A 789 -5.24 -29.73 42.74
C CYS A 789 -5.76 -29.33 44.12
N SER A 790 -5.89 -28.02 44.38
CA SER A 790 -6.34 -27.50 45.68
C SER A 790 -7.46 -26.48 45.55
N SER A 791 -8.45 -26.50 46.44
CA SER A 791 -9.43 -25.42 46.58
C SER A 791 -9.85 -25.18 48.02
N ASN A 792 -10.04 -23.92 48.40
CA ASN A 792 -10.67 -23.57 49.67
C ASN A 792 -12.20 -23.39 49.57
N LEU A 793 -12.83 -23.72 48.43
CA LEU A 793 -14.26 -23.47 48.22
C LEU A 793 -15.04 -23.97 49.43
N SER A 794 -15.91 -23.09 49.94
CA SER A 794 -16.62 -23.32 51.18
C SER A 794 -18.10 -23.08 51.03
N GLN A 795 -18.89 -23.68 51.93
CA GLN A 795 -20.34 -23.51 51.91
C GLN A 795 -20.72 -22.01 51.93
N ASN A 796 -20.10 -21.23 52.82
CA ASN A 796 -20.31 -19.79 52.93
C ASN A 796 -19.95 -19.02 51.64
N GLY A 797 -18.97 -19.50 50.87
CA GLY A 797 -18.55 -18.90 49.61
C GLY A 797 -19.54 -19.10 48.45
N ILE A 798 -20.66 -19.82 48.66
CA ILE A 798 -21.64 -20.15 47.62
C ILE A 798 -23.00 -19.53 47.95
N VAL A 799 -23.40 -18.51 47.18
CA VAL A 799 -24.57 -17.66 47.46
C VAL A 799 -25.64 -17.82 46.38
N ALA A 800 -26.85 -18.22 46.78
CA ALA A 800 -28.06 -18.20 45.96
C ALA A 800 -28.87 -16.92 46.26
N GLY A 801 -28.67 -15.89 45.44
CA GLY A 801 -29.32 -14.58 45.58
C GLY A 801 -28.93 -13.81 46.85
N SER A 802 -29.56 -14.11 47.98
CA SER A 802 -29.26 -13.52 49.30
C SER A 802 -29.12 -14.55 50.43
N SER A 803 -29.06 -15.84 50.09
CA SER A 803 -28.93 -16.96 51.03
C SER A 803 -27.76 -17.86 50.64
N VAL A 804 -27.04 -18.36 51.63
CA VAL A 804 -26.00 -19.40 51.42
C VAL A 804 -26.67 -20.71 50.99
N ILE A 805 -26.05 -21.47 50.07
CA ILE A 805 -26.60 -22.77 49.64
C ILE A 805 -26.38 -23.84 50.71
N ALA A 806 -27.45 -24.53 51.08
CA ALA A 806 -27.38 -25.74 51.90
C ALA A 806 -26.93 -26.95 51.05
N ASP A 807 -25.91 -27.69 51.49
CA ASP A 807 -25.26 -28.81 50.77
C ASP A 807 -26.17 -30.01 50.42
N ALA A 808 -27.43 -29.99 50.87
CA ALA A 808 -28.34 -31.14 50.83
C ALA A 808 -29.77 -30.80 50.35
N SER A 809 -29.89 -29.97 49.32
CA SER A 809 -31.08 -29.95 48.45
C SER A 809 -30.96 -31.07 47.41
N ALA A 810 -32.03 -31.80 47.11
CA ALA A 810 -31.97 -32.89 46.12
C ALA A 810 -31.64 -32.42 44.68
N SER A 811 -31.81 -31.13 44.38
CA SER A 811 -31.54 -30.55 43.07
C SER A 811 -30.17 -29.86 42.96
N ALA A 812 -29.69 -29.18 44.01
CA ALA A 812 -28.39 -28.50 43.98
C ALA A 812 -27.23 -29.51 43.99
N LYS A 813 -26.25 -29.35 43.10
CA LYS A 813 -25.11 -30.26 42.91
C LYS A 813 -23.81 -29.52 43.25
N VAL A 814 -23.51 -29.46 44.55
CA VAL A 814 -22.39 -28.69 45.10
C VAL A 814 -21.34 -29.65 45.65
N GLY A 815 -20.06 -29.27 45.62
CA GLY A 815 -19.01 -30.00 46.33
C GLY A 815 -17.65 -29.28 46.33
N GLY A 816 -16.81 -29.58 47.33
CA GLY A 816 -15.49 -28.93 47.48
C GLY A 816 -14.52 -29.20 46.33
N LEU A 817 -14.62 -30.38 45.69
CA LEU A 817 -13.81 -30.75 44.53
C LEU A 817 -14.57 -30.52 43.21
N TYR A 818 -15.79 -31.05 43.13
CA TYR A 818 -16.61 -31.04 41.92
C TYR A 818 -18.09 -30.88 42.25
N GLY A 819 -18.89 -30.35 41.32
CA GLY A 819 -20.35 -30.23 41.50
C GLY A 819 -21.14 -31.47 41.08
N HIS A 820 -21.02 -31.87 39.80
CA HIS A 820 -21.75 -33.02 39.24
C HIS A 820 -20.91 -33.80 38.22
N ILE A 821 -20.92 -35.13 38.29
CA ILE A 821 -20.32 -36.04 37.30
C ILE A 821 -21.41 -36.99 36.79
N VAL A 822 -21.56 -37.11 35.46
CA VAL A 822 -22.52 -38.05 34.84
C VAL A 822 -21.89 -38.87 33.71
N GLY A 823 -22.24 -40.16 33.66
CA GLY A 823 -21.86 -41.09 32.58
C GLY A 823 -20.93 -42.23 33.03
N ASN A 824 -20.93 -43.31 32.25
CA ASN A 824 -20.20 -44.56 32.54
C ASN A 824 -18.71 -44.42 32.19
N SER A 825 -17.91 -43.74 33.02
CA SER A 825 -16.51 -43.44 32.69
C SER A 825 -15.61 -43.27 33.91
N LYS A 826 -14.30 -43.23 33.66
CA LYS A 826 -13.25 -43.21 34.68
C LYS A 826 -12.79 -41.79 34.95
N VAL A 827 -13.05 -41.28 36.15
CA VAL A 827 -12.42 -40.06 36.66
C VAL A 827 -11.31 -40.49 37.60
N THR A 828 -10.10 -39.98 37.39
CA THR A 828 -8.93 -40.36 38.19
C THR A 828 -8.50 -39.15 39.00
N VAL A 829 -8.65 -39.27 40.32
CA VAL A 829 -8.34 -38.22 41.29
C VAL A 829 -7.21 -38.73 42.16
N GLU A 830 -5.99 -38.32 41.84
CA GLU A 830 -4.76 -38.94 42.36
C GLU A 830 -3.71 -37.90 42.71
N GLY A 831 -2.68 -38.28 43.48
CA GLY A 831 -1.56 -37.37 43.74
C GLY A 831 -1.94 -36.11 44.51
N GLY A 832 -2.59 -36.24 45.67
CA GLY A 832 -2.75 -35.13 46.62
C GLY A 832 -3.73 -34.04 46.19
N VAL A 833 -5.03 -34.38 46.11
CA VAL A 833 -6.09 -33.40 45.84
C VAL A 833 -6.70 -32.91 47.17
N TYR A 834 -6.90 -31.60 47.28
CA TYR A 834 -7.04 -30.89 48.57
C TYR A 834 -8.25 -29.95 48.58
N VAL A 835 -9.07 -30.01 49.65
CA VAL A 835 -10.34 -29.25 49.79
C VAL A 835 -10.57 -28.79 51.24
N SER A 836 -11.40 -27.77 51.46
CA SER A 836 -11.69 -27.21 52.80
C SER A 836 -12.60 -28.09 53.67
N ASP A 837 -12.51 -27.97 55.00
CA ASP A 837 -13.33 -28.71 56.00
C ASP A 837 -14.74 -28.11 56.20
N SER A 838 -15.18 -27.24 55.31
CA SER A 838 -16.26 -26.29 55.58
C SER A 838 -17.68 -26.85 55.40
N GLY A 839 -17.84 -28.16 55.46
CA GLY A 839 -19.14 -28.83 55.42
C GLY A 839 -19.73 -29.08 54.02
N LEU A 840 -18.95 -28.91 52.95
CA LEU A 840 -19.30 -29.40 51.61
C LEU A 840 -18.72 -30.80 51.40
N THR A 841 -19.52 -31.77 50.94
CA THR A 841 -18.98 -33.11 50.61
C THR A 841 -18.29 -33.14 49.24
N GLU A 842 -17.87 -34.34 48.80
CA GLU A 842 -17.75 -34.61 47.36
C GLU A 842 -19.13 -34.37 46.70
N GLY A 843 -19.12 -33.87 45.46
CA GLY A 843 -20.35 -33.57 44.74
C GLY A 843 -21.10 -34.82 44.26
N SER A 844 -22.20 -34.60 43.55
CA SER A 844 -23.03 -35.69 43.04
C SER A 844 -22.30 -36.45 41.93
N ALA A 845 -22.15 -37.77 42.08
CA ALA A 845 -21.71 -38.67 41.01
C ALA A 845 -22.89 -39.55 40.56
N GLY A 846 -23.02 -39.76 39.25
CA GLY A 846 -24.01 -40.68 38.68
C GLY A 846 -23.58 -42.14 38.76
N ASP A 847 -24.54 -43.05 38.55
CA ASP A 847 -24.29 -44.48 38.45
C ASP A 847 -23.22 -44.78 37.38
N GLY A 848 -22.30 -45.70 37.69
CA GLY A 848 -21.25 -46.14 36.77
C GLY A 848 -19.99 -45.25 36.71
N VAL A 849 -19.95 -44.12 37.43
CA VAL A 849 -18.71 -43.35 37.63
C VAL A 849 -17.76 -44.14 38.52
N VAL A 850 -16.51 -44.33 38.06
CA VAL A 850 -15.45 -44.96 38.85
C VAL A 850 -14.37 -43.93 39.18
N LEU A 851 -14.28 -43.56 40.46
CA LEU A 851 -13.17 -42.79 41.01
C LEU A 851 -11.99 -43.72 41.29
N THR A 852 -10.80 -43.41 40.76
CA THR A 852 -9.57 -44.17 41.08
C THR A 852 -8.45 -43.24 41.54
N GLY A 853 -7.80 -43.63 42.65
CA GLY A 853 -6.80 -42.84 43.37
C GLY A 853 -7.20 -42.72 44.85
N ASN A 854 -6.24 -42.74 45.77
CA ASN A 854 -6.40 -42.75 47.24
C ASN A 854 -7.74 -43.29 47.78
N ALA A 855 -7.83 -44.61 47.97
CA ALA A 855 -8.98 -45.25 48.58
C ALA A 855 -9.18 -44.81 50.04
N GLY A 856 -9.97 -43.76 50.22
CA GLY A 856 -10.20 -43.08 51.50
C GLY A 856 -9.94 -41.59 51.38
N PHE A 857 -10.94 -40.86 50.90
CA PHE A 857 -11.14 -39.46 51.29
C PHE A 857 -11.96 -39.44 52.60
N PRO A 858 -11.35 -39.20 53.77
CA PRO A 858 -11.70 -37.97 54.44
C PRO A 858 -11.24 -36.82 53.53
N ALA A 859 -11.92 -35.68 53.54
CA ALA A 859 -11.27 -34.47 53.03
C ALA A 859 -9.92 -34.34 53.78
N ALA A 860 -8.83 -34.18 53.04
CA ALA A 860 -7.56 -33.84 53.66
C ALA A 860 -7.70 -32.38 54.08
N THR A 861 -8.09 -32.12 55.32
CA THR A 861 -8.60 -30.80 55.71
C THR A 861 -7.49 -29.90 56.23
N PHE A 862 -7.42 -28.71 55.64
CA PHE A 862 -6.34 -27.76 55.88
C PHE A 862 -6.82 -26.65 56.80
N THR A 863 -6.18 -26.59 57.97
CA THR A 863 -6.36 -25.52 58.96
C THR A 863 -5.46 -24.31 58.69
N ASP A 864 -4.45 -24.45 57.82
CA ASP A 864 -3.59 -23.38 57.33
C ASP A 864 -3.14 -23.60 55.87
N GLY A 865 -2.72 -22.51 55.21
CA GLY A 865 -2.23 -22.53 53.83
C GLY A 865 -0.88 -23.23 53.65
N SER A 866 0.02 -23.08 54.62
CA SER A 866 1.41 -23.57 54.52
C SER A 866 1.47 -25.09 54.35
N THR A 867 0.52 -25.79 54.97
CA THR A 867 0.35 -27.23 54.88
C THR A 867 -0.20 -27.66 53.50
N VAL A 868 -0.98 -26.82 52.81
CA VAL A 868 -1.38 -27.04 51.40
C VAL A 868 -0.15 -26.94 50.50
N LEU A 869 0.56 -25.81 50.61
CA LEU A 869 1.70 -25.47 49.78
C LEU A 869 2.81 -26.54 49.82
N ALA A 870 3.23 -26.92 51.03
CA ALA A 870 4.27 -27.95 51.21
C ALA A 870 3.88 -29.29 50.57
N LYS A 871 2.59 -29.64 50.56
CA LYS A 871 2.10 -30.86 49.93
C LYS A 871 2.01 -30.74 48.41
N LEU A 872 1.53 -29.62 47.86
CA LEU A 872 1.52 -29.38 46.41
C LEU A 872 2.95 -29.52 45.85
N ASN A 873 3.92 -28.85 46.48
CA ASN A 873 5.32 -28.91 46.08
C ASN A 873 5.95 -30.30 46.26
N SER A 874 5.44 -31.13 47.19
CA SER A 874 5.94 -32.51 47.38
C SER A 874 5.60 -33.44 46.21
N PHE A 875 4.48 -33.21 45.51
CA PHE A 875 4.07 -34.07 44.39
C PHE A 875 4.83 -33.76 43.10
N VAL A 876 5.23 -32.50 42.88
CA VAL A 876 6.00 -32.04 41.71
C VAL A 876 7.19 -32.96 41.41
N LEU A 877 7.98 -33.30 42.44
CA LEU A 877 9.15 -34.19 42.34
C LEU A 877 8.83 -35.67 42.07
N SER A 878 7.56 -36.07 42.16
CA SER A 878 7.11 -37.46 42.03
C SER A 878 6.31 -37.75 40.76
N PHE A 879 5.89 -36.72 40.02
CA PHE A 879 4.99 -36.86 38.88
C PHE A 879 5.75 -37.18 37.58
N SER A 880 5.74 -38.45 37.17
CA SER A 880 6.29 -38.88 35.88
C SER A 880 5.28 -38.64 34.74
N GLY A 881 5.27 -37.44 34.15
CA GLY A 881 4.36 -37.14 33.03
C GLY A 881 4.63 -35.81 32.33
N TYR A 882 4.10 -34.73 32.89
CA TYR A 882 4.22 -33.35 32.41
C TYR A 882 5.01 -32.53 33.43
N ALA A 883 5.69 -31.46 33.01
CA ALA A 883 6.45 -30.61 33.93
C ALA A 883 5.49 -29.84 34.85
N LEU A 884 5.67 -30.02 36.17
CA LEU A 884 4.89 -29.28 37.17
C LEU A 884 5.78 -28.21 37.82
N HIS A 885 5.22 -27.03 38.02
CA HIS A 885 5.92 -25.90 38.62
C HIS A 885 5.81 -25.92 40.15
N PHE A 886 6.83 -25.42 40.84
CA PHE A 886 6.77 -25.19 42.28
C PHE A 886 6.00 -23.91 42.60
N TRP A 887 5.20 -23.97 43.66
CA TRP A 887 4.44 -22.84 44.19
C TRP A 887 5.24 -22.04 45.23
N GLY A 888 5.00 -20.72 45.28
CA GLY A 888 5.48 -19.82 46.32
C GLY A 888 4.51 -19.72 47.50
N ALA A 889 4.90 -18.92 48.51
CA ALA A 889 4.12 -18.67 49.72
C ALA A 889 3.81 -17.16 49.88
N ASP A 890 2.58 -16.81 50.22
CA ASP A 890 2.24 -15.45 50.64
C ASP A 890 2.43 -15.24 52.17
N SER A 891 2.05 -14.07 52.66
CA SER A 891 2.04 -13.75 54.10
C SER A 891 1.08 -14.59 54.95
N ALA A 892 0.09 -15.27 54.36
CA ALA A 892 -0.78 -16.24 55.01
C ALA A 892 -0.32 -17.71 54.81
N GLY A 893 0.79 -17.93 54.11
CA GLY A 893 1.32 -19.25 53.74
C GLY A 893 0.54 -19.95 52.63
N LEU A 894 -0.38 -19.26 51.95
CA LEU A 894 -1.14 -19.78 50.82
C LEU A 894 -0.22 -20.05 49.61
N PRO A 895 -0.54 -21.05 48.77
CA PRO A 895 0.09 -21.20 47.47
C PRO A 895 -0.19 -19.96 46.62
N VAL A 896 0.87 -19.25 46.25
CA VAL A 896 0.80 -18.09 45.34
C VAL A 896 1.92 -18.16 44.31
N PHE A 897 1.82 -17.28 43.32
CA PHE A 897 2.90 -17.04 42.37
C PHE A 897 4.16 -16.58 43.11
N SER A 898 5.23 -17.36 42.99
CA SER A 898 6.58 -16.82 43.12
C SER A 898 6.93 -16.18 41.79
N ASP A 899 7.15 -14.86 41.76
CA ASP A 899 7.60 -14.17 40.55
C ASP A 899 8.82 -14.90 39.96
N ALA A 900 8.69 -15.43 38.75
CA ALA A 900 9.77 -16.17 38.08
C ALA A 900 10.96 -15.28 37.64
N ASN A 901 10.91 -13.99 37.96
CA ASN A 901 12.01 -13.03 37.87
C ASN A 901 12.55 -12.60 39.26
N ASN A 902 12.08 -13.19 40.38
CA ASN A 902 12.44 -12.71 41.72
C ASN A 902 12.35 -13.74 42.87
N VAL A 903 12.75 -15.00 42.64
CA VAL A 903 13.02 -15.94 43.74
C VAL A 903 14.47 -15.83 44.19
N ASN A 904 14.73 -14.96 45.18
CA ASN A 904 15.94 -14.91 46.03
C ASN A 904 17.24 -15.50 45.42
N GLY A 905 17.71 -14.94 44.30
CA GLY A 905 19.02 -15.26 43.70
C GLY A 905 19.03 -16.30 42.57
N VAL A 906 17.87 -16.76 42.09
CA VAL A 906 17.79 -17.64 40.90
C VAL A 906 16.97 -16.95 39.80
N GLU A 907 17.64 -16.51 38.74
CA GLU A 907 17.02 -16.26 37.43
C GLU A 907 16.90 -17.60 36.70
N ILE A 908 15.79 -17.84 35.99
CA ILE A 908 15.62 -19.00 35.11
C ILE A 908 15.38 -18.47 33.71
N ASP A 909 16.45 -18.40 32.91
CA ASP A 909 16.33 -18.12 31.48
C ASP A 909 15.82 -19.38 30.76
N TYR A 910 14.74 -19.21 30.00
CA TYR A 910 14.08 -20.30 29.28
C TYR A 910 14.60 -20.49 27.85
N ASP A 911 15.36 -19.54 27.30
CA ASP A 911 15.75 -19.58 25.87
C ASP A 911 16.95 -20.50 25.59
N ASP A 912 17.77 -20.87 26.59
CA ASP A 912 19.05 -21.59 26.40
C ASP A 912 19.21 -22.97 27.11
N ASN A 913 18.17 -23.48 27.80
CA ASN A 913 18.20 -24.73 28.60
C ASN A 913 19.21 -24.75 29.78
N VAL A 914 19.74 -23.60 30.24
CA VAL A 914 20.78 -23.55 31.29
C VAL A 914 20.23 -23.19 32.68
N ILE A 915 20.28 -24.20 33.55
CA ILE A 915 20.32 -24.19 35.03
C ILE A 915 21.42 -23.33 35.69
N GLU A 916 21.51 -22.00 35.51
CA GLU A 916 22.48 -21.19 36.27
C GLU A 916 22.08 -21.00 37.74
N PHE A 917 23.08 -21.02 38.64
CA PHE A 917 22.94 -20.81 40.08
C PHE A 917 24.05 -19.86 40.55
N ASN A 918 23.69 -18.83 41.33
CA ASN A 918 24.64 -17.96 42.04
C ASN A 918 24.89 -18.43 43.49
#